data_AF-A0AAU5ZTH3-F1
#
_entry.id   AF-A0AAU5ZTH3-F1
#
_cell.length_a   1.000
_cell.length_b   1.000
_cell.length_c   1.000
_cell.angle_alpha   90.00
_cell.angle_beta   90.00
_cell.angle_gamma   90.00
#
_symmetry.space_group_name_H-M   'P 1'
#
loop_
_entity.id
_entity.type
_entity.pdbx_description
1 polymer ?
#
loop_
_entity_poly.entity_id
_entity_poly.type
_entity_poly.pdbx_seq_one_letter_code
_entity_poly.pdbx_strand_id
1 'polypeptide(L)'
;MRAQEITFLKLVQGDKQFQVPLYQRTYSWGREQLKRLWEDVGELVDQHLSGESTAPHFLGSVVLAPGQIQAGGVQRWLVVDGQQRLTTLMLAFTALRDHLKESGDSRAADRVHRQVLVNEFHEGFDHYRLLPTQADREAYTACVQSRAEAGGGDNIGAAYRFFRGALAEGQEADAQRWVETVETVLKDLLSIVEITAEPGDNVYRIFESINNTGVGLSQSDLLRNYVFMLLPKRGERVYQELWLPMQQALGPKNLELLVWLDLVVRGHHKTKQSEIYREQQKRLQPLAGDEDALQREVAQLAERGRRFLRIVEPAREPSAALRTVLERLAAWGGQTHYPLALHLLDLVEAGSTTPEDAAEALLYVESYLVRRLICQTPTTNLNRIFMEAPKELETDRPAAEAVRRFLSGRRRRWPSDEELRQAIRSKPFYWSGRPTQRGYILRRLEESYRSTEPVDFDKASLSVEHVLPQRPAQAWFDLLADETEENQSPQELHDLLVHTLGNLTLTGDNSKLSNHPFQRKQQILESSALRMNLEIASSERWGKAEIMDRADRLSARATELWPGPIGGMQPAGEEWPGWAELRAALVAMPSGTWTTYGDVAELIGSHPVPVGAYLGSNPTVIGAYRVLTSEGKVSGAFRWEEGSDRQPPQELLKGEGVRFDPSGRAHRSRRLTAAELATLLGKDVSQPVSRDPLPDSENPEAAERFRNQLQEHYPEASSGVQSALDFWRGQGGYLNYGQYEETSCFPMLDAGTSQLPHLMWPVAIYPVSGTVEVVFQYLKDRSPFEDTEQRRELLNRLNKIDGIELPEAKLELRPSFPVSVFAEHSDEFCEVLDWFVGVAALDLARRG
;
A
#
# COMPACT_ATOMS: atom_id res chain seq x y z
N MET A 1 8.38 -31.11 18.17
CA MET A 1 9.57 -30.30 18.60
C MET A 1 9.99 -30.67 20.00
N ARG A 2 11.29 -30.75 20.26
CA ARG A 2 11.86 -30.92 21.61
C ARG A 2 12.80 -29.76 21.93
N ALA A 3 12.61 -29.14 23.09
CA ALA A 3 13.51 -28.15 23.64
C ALA A 3 14.17 -28.71 24.89
N GLN A 4 15.49 -28.63 24.99
CA GLN A 4 16.23 -29.03 26.17
C GLN A 4 17.39 -28.07 26.45
N GLU A 5 17.63 -27.78 27.72
CA GLU A 5 18.78 -27.02 28.15
C GLU A 5 20.00 -27.95 28.26
N ILE A 6 21.07 -27.60 27.54
CA ILE A 6 22.31 -28.39 27.48
C ILE A 6 23.54 -27.48 27.49
N THR A 7 24.68 -28.02 27.92
CA THR A 7 25.95 -27.31 27.80
C THR A 7 26.43 -27.31 26.36
N PHE A 8 27.28 -26.35 25.99
CA PHE A 8 27.85 -26.29 24.64
C PHE A 8 28.56 -27.59 24.26
N LEU A 9 29.36 -28.18 25.15
CA LEU A 9 30.03 -29.45 24.86
C LEU A 9 29.02 -30.57 24.55
N LYS A 10 27.92 -30.66 25.31
CA LYS A 10 26.87 -31.67 25.09
C LYS A 10 26.16 -31.49 23.75
N LEU A 11 26.00 -30.26 23.28
CA LEU A 11 25.46 -29.96 21.96
C LEU A 11 26.37 -30.55 20.88
N VAL A 12 27.67 -30.21 20.93
CA VAL A 12 28.59 -30.51 19.82
C VAL A 12 29.23 -31.90 19.86
N GLN A 13 29.30 -32.57 21.02
CA GLN A 13 29.93 -33.90 21.13
C GLN A 13 29.20 -34.99 20.32
N GLY A 14 29.91 -36.08 20.00
CA GLY A 14 29.38 -37.27 19.32
C GLY A 14 29.86 -37.38 17.87
N ASP A 15 29.07 -38.01 17.01
CA ASP A 15 29.34 -38.08 15.56
C ASP A 15 28.25 -37.28 14.82
N LYS A 16 28.36 -35.94 14.92
CA LYS A 16 27.37 -34.97 14.44
C LYS A 16 28.04 -33.90 13.60
N GLN A 17 27.30 -33.30 12.68
CA GLN A 17 27.74 -32.12 11.95
C GLN A 17 26.62 -31.07 11.94
N PHE A 18 26.98 -29.83 12.26
CA PHE A 18 26.11 -28.66 12.16
C PHE A 18 26.37 -27.98 10.83
N GLN A 19 25.41 -28.04 9.91
CA GLN A 19 25.52 -27.39 8.61
C GLN A 19 24.70 -26.12 8.62
N VAL A 20 25.36 -24.98 8.40
CA VAL A 20 24.70 -23.71 8.17
C VAL A 20 24.19 -23.69 6.72
N PRO A 21 22.88 -23.59 6.49
CA PRO A 21 22.33 -23.56 5.14
C PRO A 21 22.76 -22.31 4.38
N LEU A 22 22.82 -22.43 3.05
CA LEU A 22 23.32 -21.40 2.14
C LEU A 22 22.53 -20.09 2.15
N TYR A 23 21.25 -20.20 2.51
CA TYR A 23 20.32 -19.10 2.56
C TYR A 23 20.42 -18.29 3.87
N GLN A 24 21.23 -18.75 4.83
CA GLN A 24 21.54 -17.97 6.03
C GLN A 24 22.57 -16.87 5.73
N ARG A 25 22.53 -15.80 6.53
CA ARG A 25 23.54 -14.73 6.44
C ARG A 25 24.94 -15.25 6.80
N THR A 26 25.96 -14.66 6.19
CA THR A 26 27.36 -14.90 6.55
C THR A 26 27.65 -14.50 7.99
N TYR A 27 28.80 -14.91 8.52
CA TYR A 27 29.24 -14.52 9.84
C TYR A 27 29.44 -12.99 9.94
N SER A 28 28.75 -12.38 10.92
CA SER A 28 28.61 -10.92 11.00
C SER A 28 28.79 -10.37 12.42
N TRP A 29 29.16 -11.19 13.40
CA TRP A 29 29.52 -10.69 14.73
C TRP A 29 30.82 -9.88 14.65
N GLY A 30 30.77 -8.66 15.17
CA GLY A 30 31.90 -7.74 15.24
C GLY A 30 32.47 -7.69 16.65
N ARG A 31 33.45 -6.79 16.85
CA ARG A 31 34.21 -6.67 18.10
C ARG A 31 33.34 -6.49 19.35
N GLU A 32 32.27 -5.72 19.28
CA GLU A 32 31.36 -5.50 20.42
C GLU A 32 30.70 -6.79 20.90
N GLN A 33 30.18 -7.62 19.98
CA GLN A 33 29.55 -8.89 20.34
C GLN A 33 30.58 -9.89 20.90
N LEU A 34 31.78 -9.91 20.31
CA LEU A 34 32.88 -10.76 20.76
C LEU A 34 33.36 -10.37 22.16
N LYS A 35 33.49 -9.07 22.41
CA LYS A 35 33.90 -8.52 23.71
C LYS A 35 32.89 -8.88 24.79
N ARG A 36 31.59 -8.69 24.52
CA ARG A 36 30.53 -9.03 25.47
C ARG A 36 30.55 -10.51 25.85
N LEU A 37 30.64 -11.41 24.85
CA LEU A 37 30.75 -12.84 25.13
C LEU A 37 31.99 -13.17 25.97
N TRP A 38 33.12 -12.50 25.71
CA TRP A 38 34.35 -12.73 26.45
C TRP A 38 34.32 -12.16 27.87
N GLU A 39 33.66 -11.02 28.08
CA GLU A 39 33.37 -10.47 29.40
C GLU A 39 32.53 -11.46 30.22
N ASP A 40 31.46 -12.01 29.63
CA ASP A 40 30.63 -13.04 30.28
C ASP A 40 31.45 -14.30 30.65
N VAL A 41 32.37 -14.73 29.77
CA VAL A 41 33.29 -15.85 30.06
C VAL A 41 34.27 -15.48 31.17
N GLY A 42 34.83 -14.27 31.16
CA GLY A 42 35.76 -13.79 32.18
C GLY A 42 35.13 -13.75 33.57
N GLU A 43 33.90 -13.25 33.69
CA GLU A 43 33.15 -13.23 34.96
C GLU A 43 32.96 -14.65 35.53
N LEU A 44 32.64 -15.63 34.68
CA LEU A 44 32.52 -17.04 35.11
C LEU A 44 33.87 -17.64 35.54
N VAL A 45 34.96 -17.29 34.85
CA VAL A 45 36.30 -17.74 35.21
C VAL A 45 36.68 -17.18 36.59
N ASP A 46 36.45 -15.89 36.83
CA ASP A 46 36.75 -15.24 38.11
C ASP A 46 35.96 -15.86 39.27
N GLN A 47 34.65 -16.09 39.07
CA GLN A 47 33.80 -16.78 40.05
C GLN A 47 34.25 -18.22 40.32
N HIS A 48 34.66 -18.94 39.28
CA HIS A 48 35.13 -20.32 39.43
C HIS A 48 36.47 -20.39 40.19
N LEU A 49 37.38 -19.45 39.92
CA LEU A 49 38.67 -19.34 40.61
C LEU A 49 38.52 -18.89 42.07
N SER A 50 37.53 -18.03 42.39
CA SER A 50 37.25 -17.58 43.75
C SER A 50 36.54 -18.66 44.62
N GLY A 51 36.11 -19.76 44.01
CA GLY A 51 35.40 -20.85 44.69
C GLY A 51 33.93 -20.55 44.95
N GLU A 52 33.36 -19.56 44.27
CA GLU A 52 31.94 -19.24 44.30
C GLU A 52 31.12 -20.28 43.52
N SER A 53 29.86 -20.48 43.92
CA SER A 53 28.94 -21.36 43.21
C SER A 53 28.62 -20.79 41.82
N THR A 54 29.26 -21.32 40.78
CA THR A 54 29.12 -20.85 39.40
C THR A 54 27.87 -21.43 38.75
N ALA A 55 26.85 -20.61 38.50
CA ALA A 55 25.68 -21.01 37.72
C ALA A 55 26.01 -20.98 36.21
N PRO A 56 25.48 -21.90 35.39
CA PRO A 56 25.66 -21.84 33.95
C PRO A 56 25.10 -20.53 33.37
N HIS A 57 25.87 -19.87 32.49
CA HIS A 57 25.45 -18.67 31.78
C HIS A 57 24.65 -19.05 30.53
N PHE A 58 23.47 -18.46 30.38
CA PHE A 58 22.56 -18.74 29.27
C PHE A 58 22.91 -17.91 28.02
N LEU A 59 23.30 -18.58 26.94
CA LEU A 59 23.66 -17.95 25.66
C LEU A 59 22.50 -17.89 24.65
N GLY A 60 21.28 -18.23 25.06
CA GLY A 60 20.11 -18.32 24.18
C GLY A 60 19.87 -19.72 23.60
N SER A 61 19.10 -19.79 22.52
CA SER A 61 18.75 -21.05 21.83
C SER A 61 19.53 -21.30 20.53
N VAL A 62 19.62 -22.56 20.13
CA VAL A 62 20.02 -23.03 18.80
C VAL A 62 18.92 -23.93 18.25
N VAL A 63 18.50 -23.69 17.01
CA VAL A 63 17.40 -24.42 16.38
C VAL A 63 17.96 -25.32 15.29
N LEU A 64 17.67 -26.61 15.39
CA LEU A 64 18.21 -27.65 14.54
C LEU A 64 17.10 -28.40 13.81
N ALA A 65 17.33 -28.67 12.53
CA ALA A 65 16.50 -29.57 11.74
C ALA A 65 17.34 -30.76 11.24
N PRO A 66 16.78 -31.98 11.20
CA PRO A 66 17.50 -33.14 10.68
C PRO A 66 17.86 -32.92 9.21
N GLY A 67 19.15 -33.06 8.87
CA GLY A 67 19.64 -33.07 7.50
C GLY A 67 19.42 -34.44 6.82
N GLN A 68 19.62 -34.51 5.50
CA GLN A 68 19.57 -35.79 4.80
C GLN A 68 20.72 -36.70 5.25
N ILE A 69 20.36 -37.88 5.77
CA ILE A 69 21.31 -38.93 6.15
C ILE A 69 21.80 -39.61 4.88
N GLN A 70 23.11 -39.53 4.61
CA GLN A 70 23.76 -40.41 3.64
C GLN A 70 24.20 -41.69 4.36
N ALA A 71 23.98 -42.86 3.77
CA ALA A 71 24.38 -44.13 4.37
C ALA A 71 25.90 -44.13 4.62
N GLY A 72 26.31 -44.26 5.89
CA GLY A 72 27.72 -44.21 6.30
C GLY A 72 28.29 -42.81 6.57
N GLY A 73 27.50 -41.74 6.42
CA GLY A 73 27.92 -40.36 6.71
C GLY A 73 27.58 -39.90 8.14
N VAL A 74 28.17 -38.77 8.56
CA VAL A 74 27.92 -38.14 9.86
C VAL A 74 26.46 -37.69 10.02
N GLN A 75 25.93 -37.70 11.24
CA GLN A 75 24.58 -37.18 11.51
C GLN A 75 24.54 -35.66 11.30
N ARG A 76 23.97 -35.21 10.16
CA ARG A 76 23.87 -33.79 9.81
C ARG A 76 22.65 -33.12 10.43
N TRP A 77 22.87 -31.94 11.01
CA TRP A 77 21.87 -31.04 11.57
C TRP A 77 21.96 -29.70 10.85
N LEU A 78 20.88 -29.30 10.19
CA LEU A 78 20.76 -27.98 9.59
C LEU A 78 20.54 -26.95 10.69
N VAL A 79 21.39 -25.93 10.75
CA VAL A 79 21.28 -24.82 11.71
C VAL A 79 20.27 -23.81 11.19
N VAL A 80 19.07 -23.85 11.75
CA VAL A 80 17.93 -23.01 11.38
C VAL A 80 18.03 -21.63 12.04
N ASP A 81 18.48 -21.59 13.29
CA ASP A 81 18.80 -20.37 14.04
C ASP A 81 19.93 -20.64 15.06
N GLY A 82 20.61 -19.58 15.52
CA GLY A 82 21.74 -19.67 16.45
C GLY A 82 23.11 -19.77 15.76
N GLN A 83 23.16 -19.66 14.43
CA GLN A 83 24.38 -19.84 13.64
C GLN A 83 25.56 -18.94 14.03
N GLN A 84 25.30 -17.67 14.38
CA GLN A 84 26.36 -16.72 14.75
C GLN A 84 27.01 -17.10 16.10
N ARG A 85 26.18 -17.51 17.07
CA ARG A 85 26.63 -17.97 18.39
C ARG A 85 27.42 -19.27 18.28
N LEU A 86 26.87 -20.25 17.56
CA LEU A 86 27.55 -21.52 17.30
C LEU A 86 28.91 -21.31 16.63
N THR A 87 28.97 -20.49 15.57
CA THR A 87 30.24 -20.18 14.88
C THR A 87 31.26 -19.51 15.79
N THR A 88 30.81 -18.54 16.61
CA THR A 88 31.70 -17.81 17.53
C THR A 88 32.30 -18.73 18.59
N LEU A 89 31.50 -19.60 19.20
CA LEU A 89 31.98 -20.55 20.21
C LEU A 89 32.98 -21.55 19.61
N MET A 90 32.71 -22.05 18.40
CA MET A 90 33.65 -22.91 17.68
C MET A 90 34.99 -22.20 17.41
N LEU A 91 34.98 -20.90 17.10
CA LEU A 91 36.19 -20.10 16.93
C LEU A 91 36.92 -19.83 18.25
N ALA A 92 36.20 -19.66 19.37
CA ALA A 92 36.81 -19.56 20.70
C ALA A 92 37.54 -20.86 21.07
N PHE A 93 36.93 -22.03 20.85
CA PHE A 93 37.61 -23.33 21.03
C PHE A 93 38.78 -23.54 20.08
N THR A 94 38.69 -23.03 18.85
CA THR A 94 39.79 -23.05 17.87
C THR A 94 40.97 -22.24 18.39
N ALA A 95 40.74 -21.03 18.90
CA ALA A 95 41.78 -20.20 19.51
C ALA A 95 42.36 -20.84 20.79
N LEU A 96 41.52 -21.46 21.63
CA LEU A 96 41.94 -22.18 22.83
C LEU A 96 42.85 -23.37 22.49
N ARG A 97 42.49 -24.18 21.49
CA ARG A 97 43.34 -25.29 21.00
C ARG A 97 44.72 -24.79 20.60
N ASP A 98 44.78 -23.72 19.81
CA ASP A 98 46.06 -23.19 19.33
C ASP A 98 46.89 -22.57 20.47
N HIS A 99 46.22 -21.93 21.43
CA HIS A 99 46.88 -21.45 22.65
C HIS A 99 47.47 -22.61 23.48
N LEU A 100 46.70 -23.67 23.73
CA LEU A 100 47.18 -24.86 24.45
C LEU A 100 48.38 -25.52 23.75
N LYS A 101 48.35 -25.59 22.42
CA LYS A 101 49.44 -26.14 21.62
C LYS A 101 50.71 -25.30 21.74
N GLU A 102 50.60 -23.98 21.71
CA GLU A 102 51.72 -23.05 21.89
C GLU A 102 52.28 -23.06 23.31
N SER A 103 51.44 -23.27 24.31
CA SER A 103 51.83 -23.44 25.72
C SER A 103 52.45 -24.82 26.02
N GLY A 104 52.52 -25.72 25.05
CA GLY A 104 53.15 -27.04 25.16
C GLY A 104 52.23 -28.17 25.63
N ASP A 105 50.96 -27.91 25.94
CA ASP A 105 49.97 -28.93 26.30
C ASP A 105 49.31 -29.54 25.06
N SER A 106 50.11 -30.33 24.33
CA SER A 106 49.65 -31.03 23.11
C SER A 106 48.50 -31.99 23.39
N ARG A 107 48.41 -32.55 24.60
CA ARG A 107 47.35 -33.51 24.97
C ARG A 107 46.00 -32.80 25.15
N ALA A 108 45.98 -31.64 25.83
CA ALA A 108 44.78 -30.83 25.94
C ALA A 108 44.34 -30.26 24.59
N ALA A 109 45.29 -29.79 23.77
CA ALA A 109 45.02 -29.31 22.42
C ALA A 109 44.35 -30.41 21.56
N ASP A 110 44.91 -31.62 21.54
CA ASP A 110 44.34 -32.77 20.82
C ASP A 110 42.93 -33.13 21.32
N ARG A 111 42.72 -33.08 22.64
CA ARG A 111 41.40 -33.32 23.25
C ARG A 111 40.38 -32.31 22.75
N VAL A 112 40.67 -31.01 22.81
CA VAL A 112 39.77 -29.95 22.32
C VAL A 112 39.49 -30.13 20.83
N HIS A 113 40.53 -30.38 20.03
CA HIS A 113 40.39 -30.54 18.59
C HIS A 113 39.43 -31.68 18.23
N ARG A 114 39.65 -32.88 18.77
CA ARG A 114 38.89 -34.09 18.42
C ARG A 114 37.48 -34.10 19.03
N GLN A 115 37.30 -33.57 20.24
CA GLN A 115 36.00 -33.58 20.92
C GLN A 115 35.05 -32.50 20.42
N VAL A 116 35.57 -31.35 20.00
CA VAL A 116 34.77 -30.15 19.70
C VAL A 116 34.78 -29.80 18.22
N LEU A 117 35.96 -29.81 17.57
CA LEU A 117 36.12 -29.13 16.27
C LEU A 117 35.92 -30.03 15.06
N VAL A 118 36.22 -31.33 15.19
CA VAL A 118 36.24 -32.27 14.06
C VAL A 118 35.51 -33.58 14.36
N ASN A 119 35.16 -34.31 13.29
CA ASN A 119 34.75 -35.71 13.29
C ASN A 119 35.92 -36.52 12.74
N GLU A 120 36.76 -37.06 13.63
CA GLU A 120 38.09 -37.63 13.30
C GLU A 120 38.07 -38.71 12.21
N PHE A 121 37.00 -39.51 12.16
CA PHE A 121 36.88 -40.65 11.24
C PHE A 121 36.20 -40.32 9.91
N HIS A 122 35.86 -39.04 9.66
CA HIS A 122 35.23 -38.59 8.42
C HIS A 122 36.18 -37.74 7.58
N GLU A 123 36.00 -37.78 6.26
CA GLU A 123 36.84 -37.07 5.28
C GLU A 123 36.10 -35.87 4.64
N GLY A 124 36.85 -35.05 3.89
CA GLY A 124 36.29 -33.91 3.16
C GLY A 124 35.60 -32.91 4.08
N PHE A 125 34.40 -32.45 3.72
CA PHE A 125 33.64 -31.52 4.55
C PHE A 125 33.00 -32.17 5.77
N ASP A 126 32.78 -33.50 5.78
CA ASP A 126 32.19 -34.22 6.91
C ASP A 126 33.14 -34.29 8.12
N HIS A 127 34.43 -34.09 7.88
CA HIS A 127 35.46 -33.93 8.88
C HIS A 127 35.19 -32.77 9.85
N TYR A 128 34.51 -31.70 9.42
CA TYR A 128 34.29 -30.52 10.27
C TYR A 128 32.98 -30.63 11.04
N ARG A 129 33.04 -30.35 12.35
CA ARG A 129 31.87 -30.36 13.23
C ARG A 129 30.85 -29.28 12.87
N LEU A 130 31.33 -28.11 12.47
CA LEU A 130 30.52 -27.02 11.94
C LEU A 130 30.94 -26.76 10.50
N LEU A 131 29.96 -26.71 9.60
CA LEU A 131 30.13 -26.33 8.22
C LEU A 131 29.37 -25.01 8.00
N PRO A 132 30.04 -23.85 8.01
CA PRO A 132 29.38 -22.56 7.86
C PRO A 132 28.94 -22.32 6.40
N THR A 133 28.37 -21.13 6.15
CA THR A 133 28.03 -20.69 4.78
C THR A 133 29.26 -20.75 3.88
N GLN A 134 29.06 -20.85 2.56
CA GLN A 134 30.19 -20.96 1.63
C GLN A 134 31.20 -19.82 1.73
N ALA A 135 30.69 -18.60 1.90
CA ALA A 135 31.53 -17.40 2.01
C ALA A 135 32.47 -17.46 3.22
N ASP A 136 32.06 -18.12 4.30
CA ASP A 136 32.83 -18.24 5.54
C ASP A 136 33.65 -19.55 5.60
N ARG A 137 33.37 -20.52 4.73
CA ARG A 137 33.88 -21.89 4.84
C ARG A 137 35.39 -21.98 4.69
N GLU A 138 35.96 -21.26 3.74
CA GLU A 138 37.41 -21.26 3.54
C GLU A 138 38.15 -20.69 4.75
N ALA A 139 37.74 -19.51 5.20
CA ALA A 139 38.32 -18.85 6.39
C ALA A 139 38.16 -19.70 7.65
N TYR A 140 36.98 -20.28 7.87
CA TYR A 140 36.70 -21.11 9.04
C TYR A 140 37.54 -22.39 9.05
N THR A 141 37.59 -23.12 7.93
CA THR A 141 38.38 -24.36 7.84
C THR A 141 39.89 -24.09 7.95
N ALA A 142 40.38 -22.94 7.45
CA ALA A 142 41.75 -22.50 7.66
C ALA A 142 42.08 -22.34 9.15
N CYS A 143 41.20 -21.70 9.93
CA CYS A 143 41.35 -21.60 11.38
C CYS A 143 41.30 -22.97 12.07
N VAL A 144 40.36 -23.86 11.71
CA VAL A 144 40.24 -25.19 12.34
C VAL A 144 41.46 -26.08 12.05
N GLN A 145 42.09 -25.94 10.90
CA GLN A 145 43.28 -26.70 10.51
C GLN A 145 44.60 -26.02 10.90
N SER A 146 44.55 -24.84 11.50
CA SER A 146 45.73 -24.01 11.78
C SER A 146 46.58 -23.78 10.50
N ARG A 147 45.93 -23.54 9.35
CA ARG A 147 46.61 -23.23 8.08
C ARG A 147 47.19 -21.81 8.11
N ALA A 148 48.09 -21.50 7.18
CA ALA A 148 48.76 -20.19 7.12
C ALA A 148 47.78 -19.03 6.90
N GLU A 149 46.63 -19.28 6.28
CA GLU A 149 45.58 -18.31 6.00
C GLU A 149 44.65 -18.06 7.21
N ALA A 150 44.84 -18.80 8.33
CA ALA A 150 44.05 -18.63 9.54
C ALA A 150 44.17 -17.19 10.09
N GLY A 151 43.03 -16.58 10.42
CA GLY A 151 43.01 -15.19 10.84
C GLY A 151 43.15 -14.19 9.69
N GLY A 152 42.52 -14.44 8.54
CA GLY A 152 42.40 -13.51 7.41
C GLY A 152 41.56 -12.25 7.69
N GLY A 153 41.47 -11.33 6.72
CA GLY A 153 40.83 -10.01 6.90
C GLY A 153 39.30 -9.99 7.10
N ASP A 154 38.64 -11.14 6.92
CA ASP A 154 37.19 -11.30 7.10
C ASP A 154 36.77 -11.37 8.59
N ASN A 155 35.46 -11.45 8.84
CA ASN A 155 34.91 -11.50 10.19
C ASN A 155 35.26 -12.79 10.95
N ILE A 156 35.40 -13.93 10.26
CA ILE A 156 35.82 -15.20 10.87
C ILE A 156 37.24 -15.06 11.39
N GLY A 157 38.14 -14.51 10.55
CA GLY A 157 39.51 -14.24 10.92
C GLY A 157 39.62 -13.20 12.03
N ALA A 158 38.79 -12.15 12.01
CA ALA A 158 38.72 -11.16 13.08
C ALA A 158 38.32 -11.77 14.44
N ALA A 159 37.31 -12.63 14.47
CA ALA A 159 36.88 -13.34 15.68
C ALA A 159 37.97 -14.29 16.20
N TYR A 160 38.60 -15.06 15.31
CA TYR A 160 39.72 -15.93 15.68
C TYR A 160 40.88 -15.13 16.29
N ARG A 161 41.32 -14.04 15.65
CA ARG A 161 42.38 -13.16 16.19
C ARG A 161 42.00 -12.53 17.52
N PHE A 162 40.74 -12.14 17.69
CA PHE A 162 40.24 -11.59 18.96
C PHE A 162 40.43 -12.58 20.11
N PHE A 163 39.94 -13.81 19.98
CA PHE A 163 40.07 -14.81 21.05
C PHE A 163 41.52 -15.25 21.28
N ARG A 164 42.35 -15.30 20.22
CA ARG A 164 43.80 -15.54 20.35
C ARG A 164 44.46 -14.45 21.22
N GLY A 165 44.14 -13.19 20.98
CA GLY A 165 44.61 -12.06 21.79
C GLY A 165 44.10 -12.13 23.23
N ALA A 166 42.80 -12.37 23.40
CA ALA A 166 42.16 -12.40 24.71
C ALA A 166 42.70 -13.54 25.61
N LEU A 167 43.01 -14.71 25.04
CA LEU A 167 43.67 -15.82 25.74
C LEU A 167 45.13 -15.52 26.08
N ALA A 168 45.83 -14.72 25.26
CA ALA A 168 47.21 -14.31 25.54
C ALA A 168 47.28 -13.21 26.62
N GLU A 169 46.29 -12.31 26.66
CA GLU A 169 46.19 -11.23 27.65
C GLU A 169 45.84 -11.75 29.05
N GLY A 170 45.10 -12.87 29.18
CA GLY A 170 44.72 -13.47 30.46
C GLY A 170 45.87 -14.11 31.27
N GLN A 171 47.13 -13.91 30.87
CA GLN A 171 48.30 -14.40 31.57
C GLN A 171 48.69 -13.50 32.76
N GLU A 172 48.00 -13.64 33.89
CA GLU A 172 48.55 -13.29 35.21
C GLU A 172 48.77 -14.57 36.07
N ALA A 173 49.27 -14.43 37.30
CA ALA A 173 49.82 -15.53 38.10
C ALA A 173 48.98 -16.83 38.06
N ASP A 174 49.64 -17.96 37.73
CA ASP A 174 49.04 -19.29 37.46
C ASP A 174 48.26 -19.42 36.13
N ALA A 175 48.91 -18.99 35.04
CA ALA A 175 48.36 -19.03 33.67
C ALA A 175 47.82 -20.41 33.25
N GLN A 176 48.44 -21.50 33.68
CA GLN A 176 47.98 -22.85 33.36
C GLN A 176 46.60 -23.12 33.96
N ARG A 177 46.42 -22.81 35.25
CA ARG A 177 45.14 -22.96 35.94
C ARG A 177 44.06 -22.06 35.37
N TRP A 178 44.40 -20.84 34.97
CA TRP A 178 43.45 -19.93 34.32
C TRP A 178 42.96 -20.50 32.98
N VAL A 179 43.86 -20.98 32.11
CA VAL A 179 43.49 -21.60 30.82
C VAL A 179 42.64 -22.86 31.01
N GLU A 180 42.97 -23.70 31.99
CA GLU A 180 42.16 -24.88 32.35
C GLU A 180 40.75 -24.48 32.83
N THR A 181 40.64 -23.36 33.54
CA THR A 181 39.36 -22.81 33.97
C THR A 181 38.57 -22.25 32.78
N VAL A 182 39.21 -21.56 31.84
CA VAL A 182 38.58 -21.13 30.58
C VAL A 182 38.05 -22.32 29.80
N GLU A 183 38.83 -23.40 29.65
CA GLU A 183 38.36 -24.64 29.00
C GLU A 183 37.11 -25.19 29.69
N THR A 184 37.10 -25.22 31.03
CA THR A 184 35.98 -25.69 31.85
C THR A 184 34.74 -24.80 31.65
N VAL A 185 34.90 -23.48 31.72
CA VAL A 185 33.81 -22.51 31.53
C VAL A 185 33.18 -22.69 30.15
N LEU A 186 33.99 -22.71 29.09
CA LEU A 186 33.50 -22.84 27.72
C LEU A 186 32.77 -24.17 27.49
N LYS A 187 33.18 -25.25 28.15
CA LYS A 187 32.59 -26.59 27.99
C LYS A 187 31.31 -26.79 28.80
N ASP A 188 31.34 -26.39 30.07
CA ASP A 188 30.42 -26.87 31.09
C ASP A 188 29.56 -25.78 31.73
N LEU A 189 29.99 -24.51 31.65
CA LEU A 189 29.28 -23.38 32.26
C LEU A 189 28.59 -22.47 31.23
N LEU A 190 28.70 -22.76 29.94
CA LEU A 190 27.91 -22.12 28.90
C LEU A 190 26.71 -23.00 28.52
N SER A 191 25.51 -22.52 28.85
CA SER A 191 24.23 -23.19 28.61
C SER A 191 23.53 -22.66 27.36
N ILE A 192 22.97 -23.58 26.57
CA ILE A 192 22.19 -23.31 25.36
C ILE A 192 20.90 -24.13 25.39
N VAL A 193 19.80 -23.54 24.95
CA VAL A 193 18.57 -24.30 24.67
C VAL A 193 18.63 -24.88 23.26
N GLU A 194 18.81 -26.19 23.16
CA GLU A 194 18.72 -26.93 21.89
C GLU A 194 17.25 -27.17 21.56
N ILE A 195 16.80 -26.63 20.43
CA ILE A 195 15.45 -26.84 19.89
C ILE A 195 15.60 -27.73 18.66
N THR A 196 15.18 -28.99 18.76
CA THR A 196 15.25 -29.95 17.66
C THR A 196 13.88 -30.17 17.04
N ALA A 197 13.79 -30.00 15.72
CA ALA A 197 12.62 -30.37 14.94
C ALA A 197 12.50 -31.91 14.83
N GLU A 198 11.31 -32.43 15.11
CA GLU A 198 10.99 -33.87 15.01
C GLU A 198 10.58 -34.25 13.57
N PRO A 199 10.67 -35.54 13.19
CA PRO A 199 10.16 -36.03 11.92
C PRO A 199 8.65 -35.71 11.78
N GLY A 200 8.30 -34.81 10.86
CA GLY A 200 6.94 -34.30 10.66
C GLY A 200 6.71 -32.87 11.13
N ASP A 201 7.63 -32.29 11.91
CA ASP A 201 7.60 -30.87 12.22
C ASP A 201 7.82 -30.03 10.95
N ASN A 202 6.99 -29.01 10.79
CA ASN A 202 7.16 -28.05 9.72
C ASN A 202 8.27 -27.07 10.09
N VAL A 203 9.51 -27.39 9.70
CA VAL A 203 10.71 -26.56 9.94
C VAL A 203 10.50 -25.11 9.49
N TYR A 204 9.67 -24.87 8.46
CA TYR A 204 9.33 -23.53 8.01
C TYR A 204 8.54 -22.73 9.05
N ARG A 205 7.55 -23.33 9.70
CA ARG A 205 6.78 -22.66 10.77
C ARG A 205 7.63 -22.37 12.00
N ILE A 206 8.62 -23.22 12.27
CA ILE A 206 9.59 -23.01 13.36
C ILE A 206 10.48 -21.81 13.04
N PHE A 207 10.98 -21.76 11.81
CA PHE A 207 11.78 -20.64 11.34
C PHE A 207 10.98 -19.32 11.35
N GLU A 208 9.73 -19.35 10.90
CA GLU A 208 8.83 -18.18 10.89
C GLU A 208 8.53 -17.68 12.31
N SER A 209 8.16 -18.58 13.22
CA SER A 209 7.78 -18.20 14.58
C SER A 209 8.94 -17.62 15.39
N ILE A 210 10.16 -18.13 15.18
CA ILE A 210 11.35 -17.70 15.91
C ILE A 210 11.90 -16.38 15.36
N ASN A 211 11.84 -16.15 14.05
CA ASN A 211 12.30 -14.88 13.46
C ASN A 211 11.32 -13.71 13.69
N ASN A 212 10.11 -13.98 14.17
CA ASN A 212 9.11 -12.96 14.46
C ASN A 212 9.38 -12.18 15.77
N THR A 213 10.36 -12.60 16.57
CA THR A 213 10.73 -11.97 17.86
C THR A 213 11.98 -11.08 17.79
N GLY A 214 12.61 -10.93 16.61
CA GLY A 214 13.81 -10.12 16.38
C GLY A 214 13.70 -9.11 15.23
N VAL A 215 14.84 -8.69 14.65
CA VAL A 215 14.86 -7.88 13.41
C VAL A 215 14.28 -8.74 12.28
N GLY A 216 13.05 -8.45 11.88
CA GLY A 216 12.29 -9.25 10.92
C GLY A 216 12.99 -9.37 9.56
N LEU A 217 13.01 -10.58 9.02
CA LEU A 217 13.45 -10.85 7.66
C LEU A 217 12.48 -10.23 6.65
N SER A 218 12.99 -9.79 5.50
CA SER A 218 12.14 -9.32 4.38
C SER A 218 11.33 -10.48 3.78
N GLN A 219 10.25 -10.18 3.02
CA GLN A 219 9.46 -11.25 2.41
C GLN A 219 10.26 -12.02 1.35
N SER A 220 11.18 -11.34 0.66
CA SER A 220 12.11 -11.98 -0.29
C SER A 220 13.14 -12.85 0.41
N ASP A 221 13.61 -12.51 1.61
CA ASP A 221 14.46 -13.39 2.43
C ASP A 221 13.70 -14.63 2.90
N LEU A 222 12.47 -14.47 3.37
CA LEU A 222 11.60 -15.61 3.73
C LEU A 222 11.37 -16.53 2.54
N LEU A 223 11.08 -15.96 1.37
CA LEU A 223 10.91 -16.73 0.13
C LEU A 223 12.21 -17.45 -0.28
N ARG A 224 13.36 -16.78 -0.22
CA ARG A 224 14.67 -17.38 -0.51
C ARG A 224 14.85 -18.63 0.35
N ASN A 225 14.69 -18.49 1.66
CA ASN A 225 14.91 -19.57 2.61
C ASN A 225 13.98 -20.75 2.30
N TYR A 226 12.70 -20.46 2.03
CA TYR A 226 11.72 -21.48 1.67
C TYR A 226 12.09 -22.24 0.39
N VAL A 227 12.44 -21.53 -0.68
CA VAL A 227 12.83 -22.14 -1.97
C VAL A 227 14.03 -23.06 -1.80
N PHE A 228 15.07 -22.62 -1.08
CA PHE A 228 16.31 -23.42 -0.96
C PHE A 228 16.18 -24.59 0.02
N MET A 229 15.28 -24.53 0.98
CA MET A 229 14.89 -25.70 1.77
C MET A 229 14.18 -26.77 0.94
N LEU A 230 13.47 -26.38 -0.13
CA LEU A 230 12.86 -27.32 -1.09
C LEU A 230 13.87 -27.87 -2.12
N LEU A 231 15.12 -27.42 -2.10
CA LEU A 231 16.20 -27.85 -3.00
C LEU A 231 17.36 -28.53 -2.24
N PRO A 232 17.12 -29.65 -1.51
CA PRO A 232 18.15 -30.25 -0.66
C PRO A 232 19.39 -30.75 -1.41
N LYS A 233 19.27 -31.14 -2.69
CA LYS A 233 20.42 -31.66 -3.47
C LYS A 233 21.03 -30.58 -4.37
N ARG A 234 20.21 -29.79 -5.06
CA ARG A 234 20.64 -28.79 -6.05
C ARG A 234 20.71 -27.36 -5.52
N GLY A 235 20.29 -27.11 -4.27
CA GLY A 235 20.16 -25.77 -3.72
C GLY A 235 21.43 -24.93 -3.85
N GLU A 236 22.59 -25.55 -3.68
CA GLU A 236 23.89 -24.93 -3.88
C GLU A 236 24.08 -24.35 -5.28
N ARG A 237 23.93 -25.22 -6.28
CA ARG A 237 24.11 -24.86 -7.67
C ARG A 237 23.10 -23.80 -8.10
N VAL A 238 21.83 -23.98 -7.73
CA VAL A 238 20.75 -23.03 -8.05
C VAL A 238 20.99 -21.67 -7.38
N TYR A 239 21.53 -21.66 -6.16
CA TYR A 239 21.87 -20.43 -5.47
C TYR A 239 23.00 -19.69 -6.20
N GLN A 240 24.11 -20.36 -6.49
CA GLN A 240 25.27 -19.75 -7.14
C GLN A 240 25.00 -19.32 -8.59
N GLU A 241 24.32 -20.15 -9.38
CA GLU A 241 24.14 -19.92 -10.82
C GLU A 241 22.97 -18.98 -11.13
N LEU A 242 21.92 -18.94 -10.29
CA LEU A 242 20.67 -18.23 -10.60
C LEU A 242 20.31 -17.15 -9.55
N TRP A 243 20.20 -17.53 -8.28
CA TRP A 243 19.68 -16.61 -7.26
C TRP A 243 20.67 -15.51 -6.88
N LEU A 244 21.92 -15.86 -6.57
CA LEU A 244 22.94 -14.90 -6.13
C LEU A 244 23.22 -13.83 -7.19
N PRO A 245 23.41 -14.14 -8.49
CA PRO A 245 23.57 -13.11 -9.52
C PRO A 245 22.35 -12.19 -9.64
N MET A 246 21.13 -12.74 -9.56
CA MET A 246 19.90 -11.95 -9.55
C MET A 246 19.84 -11.01 -8.33
N GLN A 247 20.13 -11.53 -7.13
CA GLN A 247 20.12 -10.77 -5.88
C GLN A 247 21.16 -9.63 -5.90
N GLN A 248 22.37 -9.90 -6.41
CA GLN A 248 23.43 -8.90 -6.54
C GLN A 248 23.06 -7.80 -7.54
N ALA A 249 22.46 -8.16 -8.68
CA ALA A 249 22.09 -7.20 -9.71
C ALA A 249 20.93 -6.28 -9.27
N LEU A 250 19.95 -6.82 -8.54
CA LEU A 250 18.78 -6.06 -8.09
C LEU A 250 19.04 -5.28 -6.80
N GLY A 251 19.83 -5.85 -5.89
CA GLY A 251 19.87 -5.40 -4.50
C GLY A 251 18.58 -5.70 -3.73
N PRO A 252 18.55 -5.48 -2.41
CA PRO A 252 17.48 -5.96 -1.54
C PRO A 252 16.11 -5.33 -1.87
N LYS A 253 16.06 -4.02 -2.12
CA LYS A 253 14.81 -3.29 -2.38
C LYS A 253 14.13 -3.75 -3.68
N ASN A 254 14.89 -3.90 -4.75
CA ASN A 254 14.33 -4.30 -6.05
C ASN A 254 14.03 -5.80 -6.09
N LEU A 255 14.76 -6.63 -5.33
CA LEU A 255 14.43 -8.04 -5.18
C LEU A 255 13.07 -8.22 -4.50
N GLU A 256 12.82 -7.51 -3.39
CA GLU A 256 11.50 -7.51 -2.72
C GLU A 256 10.38 -7.11 -3.69
N LEU A 257 10.61 -6.04 -4.45
CA LEU A 257 9.66 -5.53 -5.43
C LEU A 257 9.43 -6.50 -6.59
N LEU A 258 10.48 -7.16 -7.09
CA LEU A 258 10.37 -8.19 -8.12
C LEU A 258 9.51 -9.37 -7.66
N VAL A 259 9.73 -9.86 -6.44
CA VAL A 259 8.97 -11.00 -5.90
C VAL A 259 7.48 -10.65 -5.80
N TRP A 260 7.15 -9.41 -5.45
CA TRP A 260 5.79 -8.91 -5.49
C TRP A 260 5.24 -8.80 -6.92
N LEU A 261 6.00 -8.19 -7.84
CA LEU A 261 5.59 -8.03 -9.24
C LEU A 261 5.38 -9.38 -9.94
N ASP A 262 6.18 -10.40 -9.61
CA ASP A 262 6.02 -11.78 -10.09
C ASP A 262 4.61 -12.32 -9.78
N LEU A 263 4.10 -12.10 -8.57
CA LEU A 263 2.73 -12.47 -8.19
C LEU A 263 1.69 -11.69 -8.98
N VAL A 264 1.86 -10.37 -9.11
CA VAL A 264 0.91 -9.49 -9.81
C VAL A 264 0.77 -9.89 -11.27
N VAL A 265 1.89 -10.09 -11.97
CA VAL A 265 1.90 -10.51 -13.39
C VAL A 265 1.33 -11.92 -13.58
N ARG A 266 1.45 -12.79 -12.57
CA ARG A 266 0.80 -14.12 -12.54
C ARG A 266 -0.69 -14.07 -12.18
N GLY A 267 -1.28 -12.89 -12.01
CA GLY A 267 -2.71 -12.69 -11.78
C GLY A 267 -3.11 -12.51 -10.31
N HIS A 268 -2.17 -12.57 -9.36
CA HIS A 268 -2.40 -12.37 -7.92
C HIS A 268 -2.37 -10.88 -7.53
N HIS A 269 -3.01 -10.02 -8.33
CA HIS A 269 -3.03 -8.55 -8.19
C HIS A 269 -3.65 -8.02 -6.87
N LYS A 270 -4.30 -8.87 -6.07
CA LYS A 270 -4.88 -8.51 -4.76
C LYS A 270 -3.94 -8.76 -3.58
N THR A 271 -2.79 -9.38 -3.80
CA THR A 271 -1.87 -9.75 -2.73
C THR A 271 -1.26 -8.51 -2.06
N LYS A 272 -1.42 -8.42 -0.74
CA LYS A 272 -0.77 -7.38 0.07
C LYS A 272 0.71 -7.67 0.22
N GLN A 273 1.52 -6.64 0.44
CA GLN A 273 2.97 -6.83 0.65
C GLN A 273 3.28 -7.76 1.82
N SER A 274 2.49 -7.73 2.90
CA SER A 274 2.63 -8.63 4.05
C SER A 274 2.30 -10.10 3.75
N GLU A 275 1.71 -10.39 2.60
CA GLU A 275 1.23 -11.73 2.22
C GLU A 275 2.06 -12.32 1.07
N ILE A 276 3.07 -11.60 0.57
CA ILE A 276 3.92 -12.02 -0.56
C ILE A 276 4.48 -13.42 -0.32
N TYR A 277 5.11 -13.63 0.85
CA TYR A 277 5.70 -14.92 1.20
C TYR A 277 4.65 -16.03 1.20
N ARG A 278 3.51 -15.81 1.86
CA ARG A 278 2.45 -16.81 2.00
C ARG A 278 1.86 -17.22 0.65
N GLU A 279 1.65 -16.27 -0.26
CA GLU A 279 1.12 -16.56 -1.59
C GLU A 279 2.14 -17.27 -2.48
N GLN A 280 3.42 -16.86 -2.44
CA GLN A 280 4.49 -17.60 -3.14
C GLN A 280 4.67 -19.01 -2.56
N GLN A 281 4.55 -19.18 -1.25
CA GLN A 281 4.61 -20.48 -0.59
C GLN A 281 3.52 -21.42 -1.10
N LYS A 282 2.25 -20.96 -1.14
CA LYS A 282 1.13 -21.74 -1.70
C LYS A 282 1.38 -22.16 -3.15
N ARG A 283 2.03 -21.31 -3.94
CA ARG A 283 2.34 -21.56 -5.35
C ARG A 283 3.45 -22.59 -5.55
N LEU A 284 4.46 -22.55 -4.69
CA LEU A 284 5.66 -23.39 -4.80
C LEU A 284 5.53 -24.72 -4.05
N GLN A 285 4.68 -24.80 -3.02
CA GLN A 285 4.45 -26.02 -2.23
C GLN A 285 4.06 -27.25 -3.08
N PRO A 286 3.21 -27.15 -4.12
CA PRO A 286 2.89 -28.29 -5.00
C PRO A 286 4.11 -28.85 -5.75
N LEU A 287 5.19 -28.07 -5.87
CA LEU A 287 6.44 -28.49 -6.51
C LEU A 287 7.41 -29.12 -5.50
N ALA A 288 7.03 -29.25 -4.23
CA ALA A 288 7.86 -29.85 -3.20
C ALA A 288 8.20 -31.30 -3.58
N GLY A 289 9.49 -31.56 -3.81
CA GLY A 289 10.00 -32.87 -4.24
C GLY A 289 10.42 -32.93 -5.72
N ASP A 290 10.03 -31.96 -6.56
CA ASP A 290 10.51 -31.80 -7.93
C ASP A 290 11.54 -30.65 -8.00
N GLU A 291 12.80 -30.98 -7.72
CA GLU A 291 13.89 -29.99 -7.75
C GLU A 291 14.12 -29.40 -9.15
N ASP A 292 13.79 -30.13 -10.23
CA ASP A 292 13.89 -29.62 -11.61
C ASP A 292 12.83 -28.54 -11.89
N ALA A 293 11.59 -28.74 -11.42
CA ALA A 293 10.53 -27.73 -11.52
C ALA A 293 10.85 -26.49 -10.68
N LEU A 294 11.33 -26.66 -9.44
CA LEU A 294 11.73 -25.55 -8.59
C LEU A 294 12.90 -24.75 -9.19
N GLN A 295 13.88 -25.43 -9.78
CA GLN A 295 14.97 -24.75 -10.50
C GLN A 295 14.43 -23.92 -11.68
N ARG A 296 13.46 -24.44 -12.44
CA ARG A 296 12.80 -23.68 -13.53
C ARG A 296 12.08 -22.44 -13.00
N GLU A 297 11.42 -22.53 -11.84
CA GLU A 297 10.77 -21.38 -11.20
C GLU A 297 11.78 -20.28 -10.81
N VAL A 298 12.90 -20.66 -10.21
CA VAL A 298 13.98 -19.70 -9.88
C VAL A 298 14.57 -19.07 -11.16
N ALA A 299 14.77 -19.87 -12.21
CA ALA A 299 15.26 -19.38 -13.50
C ALA A 299 14.29 -18.38 -14.15
N GLN A 300 12.99 -18.65 -14.10
CA GLN A 300 11.96 -17.71 -14.61
C GLN A 300 11.92 -16.41 -13.82
N LEU A 301 12.05 -16.48 -12.48
CA LEU A 301 12.14 -15.28 -11.64
C LEU A 301 13.39 -14.46 -11.96
N ALA A 302 14.53 -15.12 -12.16
CA ALA A 302 15.78 -14.47 -12.55
C ALA A 302 15.67 -13.77 -13.92
N GLU A 303 15.03 -14.40 -14.91
CA GLU A 303 14.78 -13.78 -16.22
C GLU A 303 13.85 -12.58 -16.10
N ARG A 304 12.77 -12.70 -15.32
CA ARG A 304 11.90 -11.56 -15.00
C ARG A 304 12.66 -10.44 -14.27
N GLY A 305 13.63 -10.77 -13.43
CA GLY A 305 14.52 -9.81 -12.80
C GLY A 305 15.35 -9.00 -13.80
N ARG A 306 15.85 -9.63 -14.87
CA ARG A 306 16.57 -8.93 -15.96
C ARG A 306 15.66 -7.94 -16.69
N ARG A 307 14.41 -8.34 -16.97
CA ARG A 307 13.39 -7.45 -17.56
C ARG A 307 13.01 -6.32 -16.63
N PHE A 308 12.86 -6.59 -15.33
CA PHE A 308 12.59 -5.56 -14.34
C PHE A 308 13.72 -4.53 -14.23
N LEU A 309 14.99 -4.95 -14.33
CA LEU A 309 16.12 -4.03 -14.38
C LEU A 309 16.07 -3.10 -15.59
N ARG A 310 15.52 -3.51 -16.75
CA ARG A 310 15.32 -2.61 -17.90
C ARG A 310 14.31 -1.48 -17.58
N ILE A 311 13.36 -1.70 -16.66
CA ILE A 311 12.40 -0.68 -16.22
C ILE A 311 13.04 0.28 -15.23
N VAL A 312 13.77 -0.25 -14.24
CA VAL A 312 14.42 0.56 -13.19
C VAL A 312 15.64 1.31 -13.73
N GLU A 313 16.34 0.72 -14.69
CA GLU A 313 17.52 1.26 -15.36
C GLU A 313 17.32 1.24 -16.88
N PRO A 314 16.55 2.20 -17.44
CA PRO A 314 16.20 2.25 -18.87
C PRO A 314 17.39 2.18 -19.83
N ALA A 315 18.59 2.60 -19.41
CA ALA A 315 19.81 2.48 -20.22
C ALA A 315 20.14 1.02 -20.63
N ARG A 316 19.65 0.02 -19.88
CA ARG A 316 19.81 -1.41 -20.20
C ARG A 316 18.91 -1.90 -21.32
N GLU A 317 17.89 -1.13 -21.69
CA GLU A 317 16.92 -1.51 -22.72
C GLU A 317 17.57 -1.47 -24.12
N PRO A 318 17.61 -2.59 -24.86
CA PRO A 318 18.20 -2.62 -26.19
C PRO A 318 17.38 -1.84 -27.22
N SER A 319 16.04 -1.94 -27.19
CA SER A 319 15.18 -1.25 -28.16
C SER A 319 15.17 0.25 -27.89
N ALA A 320 15.53 1.05 -28.90
CA ALA A 320 15.50 2.50 -28.77
C ALA A 320 14.09 3.03 -28.44
N ALA A 321 13.05 2.45 -29.05
CA ALA A 321 11.66 2.86 -28.81
C ALA A 321 11.24 2.62 -27.35
N LEU A 322 11.49 1.41 -26.82
CA LEU A 322 11.18 1.08 -25.41
C LEU A 322 12.03 1.91 -24.45
N ARG A 323 13.33 2.06 -24.73
CA ARG A 323 14.25 2.82 -23.88
C ARG A 323 13.75 4.24 -23.71
N THR A 324 13.39 4.91 -24.80
CA THR A 324 12.91 6.30 -24.76
C THR A 324 11.65 6.44 -23.90
N VAL A 325 10.68 5.52 -23.98
CA VAL A 325 9.46 5.62 -23.15
C VAL A 325 9.70 5.22 -21.69
N LEU A 326 10.60 4.28 -21.42
CA LEU A 326 10.99 3.91 -20.06
C LEU A 326 11.78 5.04 -19.38
N GLU A 327 12.67 5.74 -20.10
CA GLU A 327 13.36 6.95 -19.61
C GLU A 327 12.36 8.05 -19.23
N ARG A 328 11.33 8.25 -20.06
CA ARG A 328 10.25 9.21 -19.79
C ARG A 328 9.45 8.85 -18.55
N LEU A 329 9.08 7.59 -18.39
CA LEU A 329 8.35 7.11 -17.21
C LEU A 329 9.21 7.14 -15.94
N ALA A 330 10.52 6.88 -16.06
CA ALA A 330 11.48 7.05 -14.97
C ALA A 330 11.61 8.53 -14.56
N ALA A 331 11.69 9.45 -15.53
CA ALA A 331 11.73 10.90 -15.29
C ALA A 331 10.43 11.44 -14.70
N TRP A 332 9.27 10.92 -15.12
CA TRP A 332 7.98 11.18 -14.49
C TRP A 332 7.96 10.75 -13.01
N GLY A 333 8.54 9.58 -12.74
CA GLY A 333 8.75 9.02 -11.42
C GLY A 333 7.56 8.21 -10.87
N GLY A 334 7.84 7.47 -9.78
CA GLY A 334 6.89 6.55 -9.16
C GLY A 334 6.92 5.14 -9.77
N GLN A 335 6.26 4.19 -9.11
CA GLN A 335 6.34 2.76 -9.43
C GLN A 335 5.01 2.16 -9.93
N THR A 336 3.96 2.99 -10.01
CA THR A 336 2.59 2.55 -10.32
C THR A 336 2.47 1.85 -11.67
N HIS A 337 3.29 2.24 -12.65
CA HIS A 337 3.32 1.65 -13.99
C HIS A 337 4.08 0.32 -14.08
N TYR A 338 4.86 -0.06 -13.06
CA TYR A 338 5.75 -1.22 -13.11
C TYR A 338 5.07 -2.56 -13.44
N PRO A 339 3.88 -2.90 -12.88
CA PRO A 339 3.22 -4.16 -13.21
C PRO A 339 2.90 -4.28 -14.70
N LEU A 340 2.36 -3.20 -15.29
CA LEU A 340 2.03 -3.17 -16.71
C LEU A 340 3.29 -3.15 -17.59
N ALA A 341 4.30 -2.36 -17.23
CA ALA A 341 5.56 -2.32 -17.97
C ALA A 341 6.26 -3.69 -17.97
N LEU A 342 6.30 -4.38 -16.81
CA LEU A 342 6.89 -5.72 -16.72
C LEU A 342 6.09 -6.75 -17.52
N HIS A 343 4.77 -6.69 -17.48
CA HIS A 343 3.92 -7.56 -18.30
C HIS A 343 4.15 -7.34 -19.79
N LEU A 344 4.24 -6.09 -20.26
CA LEU A 344 4.55 -5.79 -21.66
C LEU A 344 5.92 -6.31 -22.08
N LEU A 345 6.94 -6.18 -21.23
CA LEU A 345 8.27 -6.78 -21.49
C LEU A 345 8.24 -8.31 -21.49
N ASP A 346 7.41 -8.94 -20.64
CA ASP A 346 7.17 -10.38 -20.68
C ASP A 346 6.55 -10.80 -22.02
N LEU A 347 5.60 -10.02 -22.57
CA LEU A 347 4.99 -10.27 -23.89
C LEU A 347 5.99 -10.07 -25.05
N VAL A 348 6.86 -9.06 -24.96
CA VAL A 348 7.92 -8.83 -25.97
C VAL A 348 8.87 -10.03 -26.00
N GLU A 349 9.32 -10.51 -24.84
CA GLU A 349 10.22 -11.66 -24.75
C GLU A 349 9.57 -12.96 -25.25
N ALA A 350 8.26 -13.11 -25.03
CA ALA A 350 7.50 -14.23 -25.54
C ALA A 350 7.23 -14.16 -27.06
N GLY A 351 7.55 -13.03 -27.71
CA GLY A 351 7.26 -12.80 -29.13
C GLY A 351 5.79 -12.51 -29.43
N SER A 352 4.96 -12.26 -28.41
CA SER A 352 3.53 -11.96 -28.56
C SER A 352 3.26 -10.50 -28.96
N THR A 353 4.20 -9.59 -28.72
CA THR A 353 4.15 -8.18 -29.15
C THR A 353 5.55 -7.71 -29.58
N THR A 354 5.61 -6.64 -30.36
CA THR A 354 6.88 -6.03 -30.79
C THR A 354 7.34 -4.97 -29.78
N PRO A 355 8.65 -4.66 -29.71
CA PRO A 355 9.14 -3.55 -28.90
C PRO A 355 8.46 -2.21 -29.22
N GLU A 356 8.13 -1.96 -30.48
CA GLU A 356 7.48 -0.73 -30.96
C GLU A 356 6.03 -0.64 -30.45
N ASP A 357 5.27 -1.72 -30.56
CA ASP A 357 3.88 -1.81 -30.06
C ASP A 357 3.83 -1.69 -28.53
N ALA A 358 4.76 -2.36 -27.81
CA ALA A 358 4.90 -2.19 -26.36
C ALA A 358 5.31 -0.76 -25.97
N ALA A 359 6.16 -0.09 -26.76
CA ALA A 359 6.54 1.29 -26.51
C ALA A 359 5.36 2.26 -26.70
N GLU A 360 4.54 2.05 -27.73
CA GLU A 360 3.29 2.79 -27.92
C GLU A 360 2.29 2.53 -26.79
N ALA A 361 2.18 1.30 -26.31
CA ALA A 361 1.37 0.97 -25.13
C ALA A 361 1.81 1.75 -23.88
N LEU A 362 3.12 1.86 -23.63
CA LEU A 362 3.68 2.65 -22.53
C LEU A 362 3.54 4.17 -22.74
N LEU A 363 3.49 4.65 -23.98
CA LEU A 363 3.16 6.05 -24.28
C LEU A 363 1.73 6.38 -23.82
N TYR A 364 0.78 5.47 -23.98
CA TYR A 364 -0.57 5.64 -23.44
C TYR A 364 -0.61 5.69 -21.92
N VAL A 365 0.25 4.92 -21.24
CA VAL A 365 0.44 5.02 -19.78
C VAL A 365 0.95 6.40 -19.38
N GLU A 366 1.97 6.90 -20.08
CA GLU A 366 2.51 8.24 -19.87
C GLU A 366 1.42 9.31 -20.05
N SER A 367 0.70 9.25 -21.18
CA SER A 367 -0.39 10.18 -21.50
C SER A 367 -1.48 10.16 -20.43
N TYR A 368 -1.91 8.98 -20.00
CA TYR A 368 -2.92 8.81 -18.97
C TYR A 368 -2.51 9.48 -17.64
N LEU A 369 -1.26 9.31 -17.22
CA LEU A 369 -0.75 9.93 -16.00
C LEU A 369 -0.63 11.45 -16.12
N VAL A 370 -0.10 11.95 -17.25
CA VAL A 370 0.09 13.39 -17.48
C VAL A 370 -1.26 14.12 -17.60
N ARG A 371 -2.18 13.60 -18.41
CA ARG A 371 -3.51 14.21 -18.60
C ARG A 371 -4.28 14.29 -17.28
N ARG A 372 -4.23 13.24 -16.46
CA ARG A 372 -4.86 13.27 -15.13
C ARG A 372 -4.26 14.34 -14.23
N LEU A 373 -2.95 14.56 -14.26
CA LEU A 373 -2.32 15.61 -13.46
C LEU A 373 -2.76 17.00 -13.92
N ILE A 374 -2.68 17.28 -15.24
CA ILE A 374 -3.08 18.58 -15.80
C ILE A 374 -4.57 18.85 -15.54
N CYS A 375 -5.42 17.84 -15.76
CA CYS A 375 -6.86 17.94 -15.51
C CYS A 375 -7.24 17.80 -14.03
N GLN A 376 -6.27 17.68 -13.11
CA GLN A 376 -6.49 17.51 -11.66
C GLN A 376 -7.47 16.37 -11.32
N THR A 377 -7.40 15.27 -12.07
CA THR A 377 -8.16 14.06 -11.78
C THR A 377 -7.56 13.37 -10.56
N PRO A 378 -8.37 12.99 -9.55
CA PRO A 378 -7.87 12.33 -8.34
C PRO A 378 -6.99 11.12 -8.64
N THR A 379 -5.90 10.93 -7.90
CA THR A 379 -4.99 9.78 -8.08
C THR A 379 -5.49 8.50 -7.40
N THR A 380 -6.67 8.54 -6.79
CA THR A 380 -7.31 7.41 -6.13
C THR A 380 -7.41 6.24 -7.12
N ASN A 381 -7.09 5.04 -6.65
CA ASN A 381 -7.12 3.79 -7.41
C ASN A 381 -6.09 3.63 -8.55
N LEU A 382 -5.16 4.57 -8.78
CA LEU A 382 -4.13 4.38 -9.82
C LEU A 382 -3.34 3.08 -9.63
N ASN A 383 -2.84 2.82 -8.42
CA ASN A 383 -2.14 1.57 -8.14
C ASN A 383 -3.01 0.34 -8.44
N ARG A 384 -4.29 0.38 -8.06
CA ARG A 384 -5.23 -0.72 -8.33
C ARG A 384 -5.42 -0.98 -9.82
N ILE A 385 -5.62 0.08 -10.61
CA ILE A 385 -5.81 0.00 -12.07
C ILE A 385 -4.61 -0.68 -12.71
N PHE A 386 -3.39 -0.26 -12.40
CA PHE A 386 -2.20 -0.86 -13.01
C PHE A 386 -1.85 -2.25 -12.48
N MET A 387 -2.24 -2.59 -11.24
CA MET A 387 -2.13 -3.96 -10.72
C MET A 387 -3.09 -4.94 -11.42
N GLU A 388 -4.30 -4.48 -11.78
CA GLU A 388 -5.29 -5.30 -12.50
C GLU A 388 -4.92 -5.49 -13.98
N ALA A 389 -4.13 -4.57 -14.56
CA ALA A 389 -3.84 -4.55 -15.99
C ALA A 389 -3.26 -5.86 -16.55
N PRO A 390 -2.23 -6.50 -15.97
CA PRO A 390 -1.68 -7.75 -16.52
C PRO A 390 -2.70 -8.88 -16.67
N LYS A 391 -3.76 -8.88 -15.86
CA LYS A 391 -4.82 -9.89 -15.89
C LYS A 391 -5.94 -9.56 -16.88
N GLU A 392 -6.26 -8.27 -17.02
CA GLU A 392 -7.45 -7.81 -17.74
C GLU A 392 -7.19 -7.35 -19.19
N LEU A 393 -5.93 -7.25 -19.61
CA LEU A 393 -5.61 -6.86 -20.98
C LEU A 393 -6.10 -7.90 -21.98
N GLU A 394 -6.75 -7.39 -23.03
CA GLU A 394 -7.14 -8.16 -24.20
C GLU A 394 -5.87 -8.69 -24.90
N THR A 395 -5.79 -9.99 -25.16
CA THR A 395 -4.61 -10.65 -25.77
C THR A 395 -4.79 -10.96 -27.25
N ASP A 396 -5.97 -10.67 -27.81
CA ASP A 396 -6.38 -10.97 -29.19
C ASP A 396 -6.03 -9.84 -30.19
N ARG A 397 -5.22 -8.86 -29.77
CA ARG A 397 -4.94 -7.63 -30.50
C ARG A 397 -3.57 -7.04 -30.12
N PRO A 398 -3.07 -6.02 -30.86
CA PRO A 398 -1.84 -5.33 -30.50
C PRO A 398 -1.89 -4.76 -29.07
N ALA A 399 -0.76 -4.81 -28.38
CA ALA A 399 -0.63 -4.39 -26.99
C ALA A 399 -0.96 -2.91 -26.81
N ALA A 400 -0.59 -2.06 -27.77
CA ALA A 400 -0.91 -0.63 -27.76
C ALA A 400 -2.43 -0.41 -27.74
N GLU A 401 -3.17 -1.12 -28.60
CA GLU A 401 -4.64 -1.04 -28.65
C GLU A 401 -5.26 -1.56 -27.36
N ALA A 402 -4.81 -2.72 -26.87
CA ALA A 402 -5.32 -3.33 -25.64
C ALA A 402 -5.15 -2.39 -24.43
N VAL A 403 -3.96 -1.79 -24.26
CA VAL A 403 -3.68 -0.86 -23.15
C VAL A 403 -4.51 0.42 -23.30
N ARG A 404 -4.63 0.97 -24.51
CA ARG A 404 -5.43 2.18 -24.73
C ARG A 404 -6.92 1.94 -24.43
N ARG A 405 -7.48 0.80 -24.85
CA ARG A 405 -8.86 0.41 -24.54
C ARG A 405 -9.05 0.18 -23.05
N PHE A 406 -8.12 -0.54 -22.42
CA PHE A 406 -8.10 -0.76 -20.99
C PHE A 406 -8.18 0.57 -20.24
N LEU A 407 -7.26 1.51 -20.48
CA LEU A 407 -7.26 2.80 -19.78
C LEU A 407 -8.48 3.68 -20.11
N SER A 408 -9.12 3.48 -21.27
CA SER A 408 -10.34 4.19 -21.68
C SER A 408 -11.63 3.67 -21.00
N GLY A 409 -11.55 2.64 -20.15
CA GLY A 409 -12.70 2.08 -19.46
C GLY A 409 -13.46 3.09 -18.59
N ARG A 410 -14.80 2.96 -18.51
CA ARG A 410 -15.71 3.92 -17.83
C ARG A 410 -15.30 4.32 -16.41
N ARG A 411 -14.76 3.39 -15.61
CA ARG A 411 -14.37 3.61 -14.21
C ARG A 411 -12.92 4.11 -14.03
N ARG A 412 -12.16 4.23 -15.12
CA ARG A 412 -10.74 4.59 -15.07
C ARG A 412 -10.53 6.08 -15.23
N ARG A 413 -11.43 6.82 -15.87
CA ARG A 413 -11.38 8.29 -16.07
C ARG A 413 -10.07 8.76 -16.72
N TRP A 414 -9.99 8.59 -18.03
CA TRP A 414 -8.95 9.21 -18.86
C TRP A 414 -9.46 10.53 -19.43
N PRO A 415 -8.85 11.69 -19.12
CA PRO A 415 -9.31 12.96 -19.65
C PRO A 415 -9.25 13.05 -21.19
N SER A 416 -10.30 13.58 -21.79
CA SER A 416 -10.40 13.83 -23.23
C SER A 416 -9.52 15.00 -23.67
N ASP A 417 -9.37 15.18 -24.98
CA ASP A 417 -8.61 16.31 -25.54
C ASP A 417 -9.23 17.65 -25.16
N GLU A 418 -10.56 17.70 -25.08
CA GLU A 418 -11.28 18.92 -24.71
C GLU A 418 -11.08 19.25 -23.23
N GLU A 419 -11.17 18.27 -22.35
CA GLU A 419 -10.88 18.46 -20.94
C GLU A 419 -9.44 18.90 -20.69
N LEU A 420 -8.49 18.37 -21.49
CA LEU A 420 -7.10 18.78 -21.43
C LEU A 420 -6.93 20.24 -21.86
N ARG A 421 -7.53 20.66 -22.98
CA ARG A 421 -7.52 22.05 -23.46
C ARG A 421 -8.10 23.01 -22.41
N GLN A 422 -9.28 22.68 -21.88
CA GLN A 422 -9.93 23.49 -20.85
C GLN A 422 -9.07 23.59 -19.59
N ALA A 423 -8.49 22.48 -19.13
CA ALA A 423 -7.65 22.46 -17.95
C ALA A 423 -6.37 23.30 -18.12
N ILE A 424 -5.72 23.25 -19.29
CA ILE A 424 -4.52 24.06 -19.59
C ILE A 424 -4.84 25.56 -19.53
N ARG A 425 -6.04 25.96 -19.97
CA ARG A 425 -6.50 27.35 -19.95
C ARG A 425 -6.84 27.84 -18.55
N SER A 426 -7.55 27.04 -17.73
CA SER A 426 -8.22 27.57 -16.53
C SER A 426 -7.76 26.99 -15.20
N LYS A 427 -7.12 25.81 -15.17
CA LYS A 427 -6.76 25.17 -13.90
C LYS A 427 -5.41 25.67 -13.37
N PRO A 428 -5.24 25.79 -12.04
CA PRO A 428 -3.96 26.16 -11.42
C PRO A 428 -2.94 25.01 -11.50
N PHE A 429 -2.28 24.88 -12.64
CA PHE A 429 -1.33 23.81 -12.95
C PHE A 429 -0.16 23.75 -11.96
N TYR A 430 0.42 24.88 -11.56
CA TYR A 430 1.58 24.82 -10.66
C TYR A 430 1.21 24.22 -9.29
N TRP A 431 -0.06 24.17 -8.89
CA TRP A 431 -0.45 23.57 -7.62
C TRP A 431 -0.66 22.05 -7.76
N SER A 432 -0.52 21.53 -8.97
CA SER A 432 -0.84 20.15 -9.34
C SER A 432 0.40 19.26 -9.31
N GLY A 433 0.32 18.15 -8.56
CA GLY A 433 1.36 17.12 -8.50
C GLY A 433 2.69 17.58 -7.89
N ARG A 434 3.75 16.78 -8.11
CA ARG A 434 5.09 17.04 -7.55
C ARG A 434 5.87 18.05 -8.39
N PRO A 435 6.84 18.79 -7.80
CA PRO A 435 7.75 19.66 -8.57
C PRO A 435 8.41 19.00 -9.77
N THR A 436 8.87 17.76 -9.63
CA THR A 436 9.51 16.99 -10.71
C THR A 436 8.55 16.71 -11.87
N GLN A 437 7.27 16.43 -11.59
CA GLN A 437 6.25 16.18 -12.61
C GLN A 437 5.88 17.45 -13.37
N ARG A 438 5.77 18.59 -12.67
CA ARG A 438 5.55 19.90 -13.31
C ARG A 438 6.70 20.26 -14.25
N GLY A 439 7.94 20.09 -13.78
CA GLY A 439 9.14 20.30 -14.58
C GLY A 439 9.20 19.36 -15.79
N TYR A 440 8.86 18.08 -15.60
CA TYR A 440 8.77 17.10 -16.68
C TYR A 440 7.79 17.50 -17.78
N ILE A 441 6.56 17.94 -17.43
CA ILE A 441 5.55 18.36 -18.41
C ILE A 441 6.04 19.57 -19.21
N LEU A 442 6.59 20.58 -18.54
CA LEU A 442 7.12 21.77 -19.22
C LEU A 442 8.33 21.43 -20.10
N ARG A 443 9.22 20.54 -19.64
CA ARG A 443 10.35 20.01 -20.44
C ARG A 443 9.83 19.30 -21.70
N ARG A 444 8.81 18.46 -21.57
CA ARG A 444 8.22 17.74 -22.72
C ARG A 444 7.55 18.67 -23.73
N LEU A 445 6.91 19.73 -23.26
CA LEU A 445 6.35 20.78 -24.13
C LEU A 445 7.47 21.53 -24.88
N GLU A 446 8.56 21.86 -24.19
CA GLU A 446 9.74 22.50 -24.79
C GLU A 446 10.44 21.58 -25.81
N GLU A 447 10.68 20.31 -25.48
CA GLU A 447 11.27 19.32 -26.39
C GLU A 447 10.41 19.11 -27.66
N SER A 448 9.09 19.37 -27.59
CA SER A 448 8.19 19.26 -28.74
C SER A 448 8.45 20.29 -29.84
N TYR A 449 9.19 21.35 -29.56
CA TYR A 449 9.60 22.33 -30.56
C TYR A 449 10.69 21.81 -31.50
N ARG A 450 11.35 20.69 -31.13
CA ARG A 450 12.40 20.04 -31.95
C ARG A 450 13.46 21.03 -32.41
N SER A 451 13.98 21.83 -31.48
CA SER A 451 15.07 22.79 -31.75
C SER A 451 16.26 22.08 -32.39
N THR A 452 16.90 22.75 -33.36
CA THR A 452 18.13 22.26 -34.00
C THR A 452 19.30 22.17 -33.02
N GLU A 453 19.28 23.00 -31.97
CA GLU A 453 20.21 22.98 -30.85
C GLU A 453 19.39 22.74 -29.55
N PRO A 454 19.16 21.48 -29.17
CA PRO A 454 18.35 21.16 -28.00
C PRO A 454 19.11 21.46 -26.69
N VAL A 455 18.37 21.92 -25.68
CA VAL A 455 18.93 22.17 -24.34
C VAL A 455 19.17 20.85 -23.61
N ASP A 456 20.35 20.72 -22.99
CA ASP A 456 20.66 19.62 -22.08
C ASP A 456 20.02 19.90 -20.70
N PHE A 457 18.81 19.39 -20.50
CA PHE A 457 18.03 19.57 -19.26
C PHE A 457 18.67 18.93 -18.03
N ASP A 458 19.57 17.97 -18.20
CA ASP A 458 20.21 17.29 -17.06
C ASP A 458 21.38 18.14 -16.51
N LYS A 459 21.96 19.01 -17.35
CA LYS A 459 22.96 20.01 -16.93
C LYS A 459 22.36 21.38 -16.66
N ALA A 460 21.20 21.68 -17.23
CA ALA A 460 20.53 22.97 -17.03
C ALA A 460 19.81 23.00 -15.68
N SER A 461 20.25 23.86 -14.77
CA SER A 461 19.56 24.12 -13.50
C SER A 461 18.31 24.99 -13.74
N LEU A 462 17.25 24.37 -14.25
CA LEU A 462 15.99 25.06 -14.58
C LEU A 462 14.96 24.92 -13.45
N SER A 463 14.25 26.01 -13.16
CA SER A 463 13.08 26.04 -12.28
C SER A 463 11.84 26.52 -13.04
N VAL A 464 10.66 26.20 -12.50
CA VAL A 464 9.40 26.74 -13.01
C VAL A 464 9.26 28.21 -12.60
N GLU A 465 8.99 29.08 -13.57
CA GLU A 465 8.82 30.52 -13.39
C GLU A 465 7.44 30.98 -13.83
N HIS A 466 6.95 32.01 -13.13
CA HIS A 466 5.71 32.73 -13.41
C HIS A 466 6.00 33.99 -14.23
N VAL A 467 5.57 34.03 -15.49
CA VAL A 467 5.81 35.23 -16.32
C VAL A 467 5.04 36.42 -15.75
N LEU A 468 3.71 36.30 -15.61
CA LEU A 468 2.90 37.12 -14.70
C LEU A 468 3.23 36.70 -13.26
N PRO A 469 3.88 37.55 -12.44
CA PRO A 469 4.44 37.15 -11.15
C PRO A 469 3.37 36.85 -10.09
N GLN A 470 3.69 35.98 -9.12
CA GLN A 470 2.80 35.68 -7.98
C GLN A 470 2.54 36.88 -7.06
N ARG A 471 3.50 37.82 -6.99
CA ARG A 471 3.38 39.08 -6.24
C ARG A 471 3.57 40.23 -7.23
N PRO A 472 2.56 40.52 -8.05
CA PRO A 472 2.65 41.55 -9.08
C PRO A 472 2.81 42.95 -8.46
N ALA A 473 3.61 43.79 -9.11
CA ALA A 473 3.63 45.24 -8.84
C ALA A 473 2.42 45.92 -9.50
N GLN A 474 2.10 47.16 -9.11
CA GLN A 474 0.95 47.91 -9.62
C GLN A 474 0.86 47.94 -11.16
N ALA A 475 2.00 48.09 -11.85
CA ALA A 475 2.06 48.11 -13.32
C ALA A 475 1.47 46.85 -13.99
N TRP A 476 1.49 45.70 -13.32
CA TRP A 476 0.84 44.48 -13.82
C TRP A 476 -0.69 44.52 -13.64
N PHE A 477 -1.19 45.11 -12.55
CA PHE A 477 -2.63 45.32 -12.37
C PHE A 477 -3.18 46.36 -13.34
N ASP A 478 -2.40 47.41 -13.64
CA ASP A 478 -2.77 48.41 -14.63
C ASP A 478 -2.92 47.76 -16.02
N LEU A 479 -2.01 46.83 -16.38
CA LEU A 479 -2.11 46.06 -17.64
C LEU A 479 -3.35 45.15 -17.66
N LEU A 480 -3.66 44.49 -16.55
CA LEU A 480 -4.81 43.59 -16.45
C LEU A 480 -6.16 44.33 -16.41
N ALA A 481 -6.19 45.58 -15.93
CA ALA A 481 -7.40 46.40 -15.85
C ALA A 481 -8.03 46.68 -17.22
N ASP A 482 -7.23 46.72 -18.28
CA ASP A 482 -7.73 46.88 -19.65
C ASP A 482 -8.46 45.62 -20.18
N GLU A 483 -8.32 44.48 -19.48
CA GLU A 483 -8.84 43.17 -19.90
C GLU A 483 -9.84 42.55 -18.91
N THR A 484 -10.22 43.29 -17.87
CA THR A 484 -11.26 42.90 -16.91
C THR A 484 -12.67 43.06 -17.49
N GLU A 485 -13.56 42.16 -17.10
CA GLU A 485 -15.00 42.24 -17.41
C GLU A 485 -15.70 43.27 -16.47
N GLU A 486 -16.92 43.72 -16.81
CA GLU A 486 -17.64 44.84 -16.14
C GLU A 486 -17.81 44.68 -14.61
N ASN A 487 -17.63 43.49 -14.05
CA ASN A 487 -17.71 43.20 -12.60
C ASN A 487 -16.50 42.40 -12.07
N GLN A 488 -15.35 42.45 -12.74
CA GLN A 488 -14.15 41.73 -12.34
C GLN A 488 -13.02 42.70 -11.97
N SER A 489 -12.41 42.51 -10.81
CA SER A 489 -11.22 43.27 -10.43
C SER A 489 -9.95 42.72 -11.11
N PRO A 490 -8.91 43.55 -11.32
CA PRO A 490 -7.62 43.08 -11.83
C PRO A 490 -6.98 42.00 -10.95
N GLN A 491 -7.26 42.02 -9.63
CA GLN A 491 -6.82 41.00 -8.68
C GLN A 491 -7.49 39.65 -8.94
N GLU A 492 -8.81 39.63 -9.14
CA GLU A 492 -9.54 38.40 -9.46
C GLU A 492 -9.09 37.83 -10.80
N LEU A 493 -8.85 38.70 -11.81
CA LEU A 493 -8.31 38.26 -13.09
C LEU A 493 -6.88 37.70 -12.94
N HIS A 494 -6.03 38.35 -12.14
CA HIS A 494 -4.71 37.83 -11.80
C HIS A 494 -4.80 36.42 -11.17
N ASP A 495 -5.65 36.23 -10.17
CA ASP A 495 -5.76 34.97 -9.43
C ASP A 495 -6.23 33.81 -10.31
N LEU A 496 -7.04 34.09 -11.34
CA LEU A 496 -7.44 33.09 -12.35
C LEU A 496 -6.30 32.69 -13.29
N LEU A 497 -5.36 33.60 -13.58
CA LEU A 497 -4.35 33.42 -14.63
C LEU A 497 -3.00 32.95 -14.09
N VAL A 498 -2.59 33.48 -12.94
CA VAL A 498 -1.23 33.43 -12.44
C VAL A 498 -0.69 32.00 -12.36
N HIS A 499 -1.53 31.03 -12.02
CA HIS A 499 -1.10 29.64 -11.79
C HIS A 499 -1.40 28.70 -12.97
N THR A 500 -1.94 29.21 -14.08
CA THR A 500 -2.29 28.43 -15.27
C THR A 500 -1.05 28.03 -16.07
N LEU A 501 -1.14 26.94 -16.83
CA LEU A 501 0.00 26.46 -17.64
C LEU A 501 0.41 27.50 -18.71
N GLY A 502 -0.56 28.25 -19.23
CA GLY A 502 -0.33 29.36 -20.18
C GLY A 502 0.59 30.46 -19.64
N ASN A 503 0.71 30.62 -18.32
CA ASN A 503 1.57 31.62 -17.68
C ASN A 503 2.93 31.07 -17.19
N LEU A 504 3.15 29.75 -17.27
CA LEU A 504 4.30 29.09 -16.66
C LEU A 504 5.35 28.72 -17.71
N THR A 505 6.62 28.84 -17.35
CA THR A 505 7.76 28.42 -18.19
C THR A 505 8.91 27.85 -17.37
N LEU A 506 9.96 27.35 -18.02
CA LEU A 506 11.22 26.95 -17.39
C LEU A 506 12.27 28.05 -17.56
N THR A 507 13.10 28.27 -16.54
CA THR A 507 14.20 29.25 -16.61
C THR A 507 15.34 28.88 -15.68
N GLY A 508 16.58 29.22 -16.06
CA GLY A 508 17.76 29.17 -15.18
C GLY A 508 18.03 30.50 -14.46
N ASP A 509 17.34 31.57 -14.86
CA ASP A 509 17.56 32.95 -14.38
C ASP A 509 16.42 33.43 -13.47
N ASN A 510 15.84 32.53 -12.67
CA ASN A 510 14.66 32.80 -11.84
C ASN A 510 14.84 34.03 -10.93
N SER A 511 16.03 34.17 -10.34
CA SER A 511 16.37 35.31 -9.48
C SER A 511 16.44 36.64 -10.23
N LYS A 512 16.78 36.63 -11.53
CA LYS A 512 16.85 37.83 -12.36
C LYS A 512 15.47 38.27 -12.87
N LEU A 513 14.55 37.33 -13.09
CA LEU A 513 13.20 37.62 -13.57
C LEU A 513 12.35 38.28 -12.48
N SER A 514 12.31 37.70 -11.27
CA SER A 514 11.66 38.29 -10.09
C SER A 514 10.23 38.82 -10.37
N ASN A 515 9.78 39.83 -9.63
CA ASN A 515 8.49 40.51 -9.86
C ASN A 515 8.62 41.70 -10.82
N HIS A 516 9.63 41.71 -11.70
CA HIS A 516 9.85 42.83 -12.61
C HIS A 516 8.70 43.02 -13.61
N PRO A 517 8.50 44.23 -14.15
CA PRO A 517 7.57 44.47 -15.25
C PRO A 517 7.89 43.61 -16.48
N PHE A 518 6.90 43.32 -17.30
CA PHE A 518 7.04 42.43 -18.46
C PHE A 518 8.21 42.81 -19.39
N GLN A 519 8.36 44.10 -19.72
CA GLN A 519 9.46 44.59 -20.57
C GLN A 519 10.85 44.19 -20.06
N ARG A 520 11.06 44.18 -18.73
CA ARG A 520 12.33 43.74 -18.14
C ARG A 520 12.47 42.23 -18.19
N LYS A 521 11.39 41.48 -17.98
CA LYS A 521 11.39 40.02 -18.14
C LYS A 521 11.69 39.63 -19.59
N GLN A 522 11.10 40.32 -20.55
CA GLN A 522 11.32 40.15 -21.98
C GLN A 522 12.82 40.23 -22.33
N GLN A 523 13.52 41.30 -21.93
CA GLN A 523 14.96 41.45 -22.16
C GLN A 523 15.80 40.28 -21.64
N ILE A 524 15.38 39.67 -20.52
CA ILE A 524 16.05 38.50 -19.94
C ILE A 524 15.74 37.26 -20.78
N LEU A 525 14.46 37.04 -21.12
CA LEU A 525 13.97 35.88 -21.86
C LEU A 525 14.44 35.86 -23.33
N GLU A 526 14.74 37.01 -23.95
CA GLU A 526 15.31 37.12 -25.31
C GLU A 526 16.67 36.40 -25.44
N SER A 527 17.40 36.26 -24.33
CA SER A 527 18.68 35.54 -24.30
C SER A 527 18.55 34.05 -23.98
N SER A 528 17.32 33.54 -23.82
CA SER A 528 17.08 32.15 -23.43
C SER A 528 17.30 31.17 -24.58
N ALA A 529 17.88 30.00 -24.28
CA ALA A 529 17.97 28.89 -25.23
C ALA A 529 16.65 28.11 -25.38
N LEU A 530 15.63 28.38 -24.55
CA LEU A 530 14.35 27.69 -24.59
C LEU A 530 13.38 28.41 -25.54
N ARG A 531 12.82 27.66 -26.49
CA ARG A 531 11.89 28.17 -27.49
C ARG A 531 10.63 28.75 -26.88
N MET A 532 10.09 28.13 -25.82
CA MET A 532 8.94 28.66 -25.08
C MET A 532 9.23 30.06 -24.50
N ASN A 533 10.46 30.34 -24.08
CA ASN A 533 10.86 31.64 -23.55
C ASN A 533 11.01 32.69 -24.66
N LEU A 534 11.59 32.30 -25.80
CA LEU A 534 11.69 33.18 -26.97
C LEU A 534 10.32 33.58 -27.51
N GLU A 535 9.34 32.68 -27.49
CA GLU A 535 7.95 33.00 -27.85
C GLU A 535 7.31 33.99 -26.89
N ILE A 536 7.49 33.80 -25.57
CA ILE A 536 7.04 34.77 -24.55
C ILE A 536 7.69 36.13 -24.80
N ALA A 537 9.00 36.16 -25.05
CA ALA A 537 9.75 37.39 -25.29
C ALA A 537 9.35 38.12 -26.57
N SER A 538 8.77 37.43 -27.55
CA SER A 538 8.31 38.05 -28.79
C SER A 538 6.97 38.78 -28.67
N SER A 539 6.25 38.60 -27.56
CA SER A 539 4.99 39.30 -27.31
C SER A 539 5.24 40.77 -26.93
N GLU A 540 4.42 41.68 -27.42
CA GLU A 540 4.51 43.12 -27.08
C GLU A 540 4.05 43.41 -25.63
N ARG A 541 3.16 42.58 -25.10
CA ARG A 541 2.57 42.66 -23.76
C ARG A 541 2.27 41.25 -23.22
N TRP A 542 1.86 41.16 -21.95
CA TRP A 542 1.58 39.87 -21.30
C TRP A 542 0.36 39.92 -20.37
N GLY A 543 -0.84 39.91 -20.96
CA GLY A 543 -2.14 39.92 -20.29
C GLY A 543 -2.92 38.61 -20.43
N LYS A 544 -4.23 38.63 -20.13
CA LYS A 544 -5.19 37.52 -20.30
C LYS A 544 -5.15 37.01 -21.74
N ALA A 545 -5.15 37.91 -22.72
CA ALA A 545 -5.17 37.54 -24.14
C ALA A 545 -3.96 36.68 -24.53
N GLU A 546 -2.74 37.12 -24.21
CA GLU A 546 -1.51 36.42 -24.58
C GLU A 546 -1.33 35.11 -23.79
N ILE A 547 -1.74 35.09 -22.51
CA ILE A 547 -1.73 33.88 -21.68
C ILE A 547 -2.69 32.82 -22.24
N MET A 548 -3.90 33.21 -22.66
CA MET A 548 -4.88 32.30 -23.27
C MET A 548 -4.44 31.79 -24.64
N ASP A 549 -3.93 32.66 -25.49
CA ASP A 549 -3.41 32.31 -26.81
C ASP A 549 -2.21 31.34 -26.71
N ARG A 550 -1.30 31.56 -25.75
CA ARG A 550 -0.26 30.59 -25.42
C ARG A 550 -0.83 29.28 -24.89
N ALA A 551 -1.83 29.32 -24.01
CA ALA A 551 -2.50 28.13 -23.49
C ALA A 551 -3.09 27.27 -24.63
N ASP A 552 -3.66 27.88 -25.65
CA ASP A 552 -4.19 27.17 -26.83
C ASP A 552 -3.10 26.49 -27.65
N ARG A 553 -1.98 27.20 -27.91
CA ARG A 553 -0.80 26.59 -28.58
C ARG A 553 -0.22 25.43 -27.79
N LEU A 554 -0.07 25.58 -26.48
CA LEU A 554 0.43 24.52 -25.59
C LEU A 554 -0.54 23.34 -25.57
N SER A 555 -1.84 23.60 -25.62
CA SER A 555 -2.85 22.53 -25.65
C SER A 555 -2.78 21.71 -26.93
N ALA A 556 -2.59 22.34 -28.09
CA ALA A 556 -2.41 21.62 -29.36
C ALA A 556 -1.20 20.67 -29.30
N ARG A 557 -0.06 21.17 -28.80
CA ARG A 557 1.15 20.34 -28.57
C ARG A 557 0.91 19.23 -27.55
N ALA A 558 0.21 19.54 -26.45
CA ALA A 558 -0.10 18.56 -25.41
C ALA A 558 -0.96 17.40 -25.96
N THR A 559 -1.93 17.68 -26.83
CA THR A 559 -2.77 16.64 -27.44
C THR A 559 -2.00 15.72 -28.38
N GLU A 560 -0.95 16.21 -29.04
CA GLU A 560 -0.05 15.39 -29.87
C GLU A 560 0.92 14.55 -29.03
N LEU A 561 1.51 15.14 -27.98
CA LEU A 561 2.47 14.46 -27.11
C LEU A 561 1.81 13.36 -26.27
N TRP A 562 0.58 13.60 -25.81
CA TRP A 562 -0.14 12.73 -24.91
C TRP A 562 -1.49 12.39 -25.53
N PRO A 563 -1.62 11.30 -26.30
CA PRO A 563 -2.87 10.92 -26.96
C PRO A 563 -4.01 10.61 -25.98
N GLY A 564 -5.26 10.95 -26.33
CA GLY A 564 -6.43 10.71 -25.50
C GLY A 564 -7.04 9.29 -25.57
N PRO A 565 -8.15 9.04 -24.84
CA PRO A 565 -8.87 7.76 -24.87
C PRO A 565 -9.40 7.40 -26.27
N ILE A 566 -9.81 6.13 -26.46
CA ILE A 566 -10.45 5.66 -27.71
C ILE A 566 -11.91 6.10 -27.74
N GLY A 567 -12.30 6.75 -28.85
CA GLY A 567 -13.65 7.21 -29.10
C GLY A 567 -13.98 8.51 -28.36
N GLY A 568 -14.72 9.40 -29.02
CA GLY A 568 -15.32 10.56 -28.38
C GLY A 568 -16.37 10.14 -27.36
N MET A 569 -15.93 9.70 -26.18
CA MET A 569 -16.78 9.75 -25.00
C MET A 569 -17.00 11.23 -24.72
N GLN A 570 -18.27 11.62 -24.72
CA GLN A 570 -18.78 12.95 -25.05
C GLN A 570 -18.03 14.14 -24.42
N PRO A 571 -17.97 15.29 -25.13
CA PRO A 571 -17.45 16.53 -24.57
C PRO A 571 -18.15 16.87 -23.26
N ALA A 572 -17.37 17.28 -22.27
CA ALA A 572 -17.89 17.96 -21.08
C ALA A 572 -18.57 19.25 -21.55
N GLY A 573 -19.91 19.21 -21.66
CA GLY A 573 -20.71 20.30 -22.19
C GLY A 573 -22.14 19.92 -22.54
N GLU A 574 -22.42 18.66 -22.86
CA GLU A 574 -23.80 18.17 -22.78
C GLU A 574 -24.11 17.89 -21.31
N GLU A 575 -25.01 18.72 -20.78
CA GLU A 575 -25.60 18.52 -19.47
C GLU A 575 -26.03 17.05 -19.34
N TRP A 576 -25.68 16.40 -18.22
CA TRP A 576 -26.05 15.02 -17.98
C TRP A 576 -27.54 14.82 -18.31
N PRO A 577 -27.91 13.85 -19.17
CA PRO A 577 -29.29 13.71 -19.64
C PRO A 577 -30.33 13.64 -18.50
N GLY A 578 -29.92 13.15 -17.33
CA GLY A 578 -30.74 13.15 -16.12
C GLY A 578 -31.12 14.54 -15.61
N TRP A 579 -30.32 15.60 -15.82
CA TRP A 579 -30.70 16.97 -15.47
C TRP A 579 -31.76 17.55 -16.41
N ALA A 580 -31.67 17.26 -17.70
CA ALA A 580 -32.71 17.62 -18.66
C ALA A 580 -34.04 16.90 -18.33
N GLU A 581 -33.95 15.63 -17.93
CA GLU A 581 -35.09 14.85 -17.48
C GLU A 581 -35.70 15.37 -16.16
N LEU A 582 -34.86 15.74 -15.18
CA LEU A 582 -35.30 16.39 -13.94
C LEU A 582 -36.10 17.65 -14.25
N ARG A 583 -35.58 18.54 -15.11
CA ARG A 583 -36.28 19.79 -15.44
C ARG A 583 -37.60 19.55 -16.13
N ALA A 584 -37.65 18.59 -17.06
CA ALA A 584 -38.89 18.19 -17.72
C ALA A 584 -39.93 17.68 -16.71
N ALA A 585 -39.50 16.87 -15.73
CA ALA A 585 -40.37 16.32 -14.70
C ALA A 585 -40.98 17.41 -13.81
N LEU A 586 -40.16 18.35 -13.33
CA LEU A 586 -40.62 19.44 -12.45
C LEU A 586 -41.57 20.41 -13.16
N VAL A 587 -41.38 20.63 -14.47
CA VAL A 587 -42.28 21.45 -15.29
C VAL A 587 -43.61 20.73 -15.55
N ALA A 588 -43.60 19.40 -15.70
CA ALA A 588 -44.80 18.61 -15.95
C ALA A 588 -45.67 18.37 -14.69
N MET A 589 -45.17 18.70 -13.49
CA MET A 589 -45.91 18.53 -12.24
C MET A 589 -47.17 19.41 -12.19
N PRO A 590 -48.36 18.83 -11.91
CA PRO A 590 -49.58 19.62 -11.72
C PRO A 590 -49.48 20.61 -10.55
N SER A 591 -50.22 21.72 -10.63
CA SER A 591 -50.31 22.65 -9.50
C SER A 591 -50.87 21.99 -8.24
N GLY A 592 -50.32 22.34 -7.08
CA GLY A 592 -50.72 21.76 -5.79
C GLY A 592 -50.14 20.37 -5.50
N THR A 593 -49.10 19.96 -6.23
CA THR A 593 -48.34 18.72 -6.01
C THR A 593 -46.88 19.01 -5.65
N TRP A 594 -46.27 18.07 -4.92
CA TRP A 594 -44.86 18.14 -4.48
C TRP A 594 -44.18 16.78 -4.64
N THR A 595 -42.86 16.72 -4.61
CA THR A 595 -42.09 15.47 -4.70
C THR A 595 -40.85 15.54 -3.81
N THR A 596 -40.06 14.48 -3.68
CA THR A 596 -38.85 14.47 -2.86
C THR A 596 -37.58 14.49 -3.69
N TYR A 597 -36.46 14.93 -3.09
CA TYR A 597 -35.13 14.77 -3.69
C TYR A 597 -34.83 13.30 -4.05
N GLY A 598 -35.38 12.33 -3.30
CA GLY A 598 -35.27 10.90 -3.59
C GLY A 598 -36.07 10.46 -4.81
N ASP A 599 -37.33 10.87 -4.92
CA ASP A 599 -38.18 10.53 -6.08
C ASP A 599 -37.60 11.10 -7.38
N VAL A 600 -37.07 12.32 -7.32
CA VAL A 600 -36.40 12.97 -8.47
C VAL A 600 -35.09 12.28 -8.81
N ALA A 601 -34.31 11.88 -7.80
CA ALA A 601 -33.06 11.15 -7.98
C ALA A 601 -33.29 9.77 -8.62
N GLU A 602 -34.29 9.04 -8.15
CA GLU A 602 -34.70 7.75 -8.69
C GLU A 602 -35.15 7.86 -10.15
N LEU A 603 -35.97 8.86 -10.47
CA LEU A 603 -36.45 9.12 -11.84
C LEU A 603 -35.29 9.24 -12.84
N ILE A 604 -34.25 9.97 -12.47
CA ILE A 604 -33.16 10.33 -13.37
C ILE A 604 -31.93 9.42 -13.24
N GLY A 605 -31.96 8.44 -12.32
CA GLY A 605 -30.83 7.56 -12.03
C GLY A 605 -29.66 8.25 -11.33
N SER A 606 -29.94 9.12 -10.34
CA SER A 606 -28.98 9.83 -9.47
C SER A 606 -29.17 9.49 -7.99
N HIS A 607 -28.38 10.15 -7.13
CA HIS A 607 -28.58 10.20 -5.68
C HIS A 607 -29.23 11.55 -5.27
N PRO A 608 -30.02 11.63 -4.17
CA PRO A 608 -30.65 12.87 -3.70
C PRO A 608 -29.70 14.05 -3.49
N VAL A 609 -28.46 13.77 -3.06
CA VAL A 609 -27.45 14.80 -2.74
C VAL A 609 -27.02 15.59 -4.00
N PRO A 610 -26.58 14.94 -5.10
CA PRO A 610 -26.39 15.59 -6.40
C PRO A 610 -27.61 16.39 -6.88
N VAL A 611 -28.83 15.88 -6.72
CA VAL A 611 -30.06 16.59 -7.09
C VAL A 611 -30.22 17.88 -6.29
N GLY A 612 -30.01 17.81 -4.97
CA GLY A 612 -30.04 18.98 -4.10
C GLY A 612 -28.96 20.01 -4.43
N ALA A 613 -27.73 19.55 -4.69
CA ALA A 613 -26.62 20.42 -5.10
C ALA A 613 -26.87 21.08 -6.46
N TYR A 614 -27.42 20.33 -7.42
CA TYR A 614 -27.80 20.84 -8.74
C TYR A 614 -28.90 21.89 -8.64
N LEU A 615 -30.00 21.60 -7.93
CA LEU A 615 -31.09 22.56 -7.74
C LEU A 615 -30.67 23.80 -6.94
N GLY A 616 -29.78 23.65 -5.96
CA GLY A 616 -29.21 24.75 -5.20
C GLY A 616 -28.25 25.63 -6.00
N SER A 617 -27.53 25.05 -6.97
CA SER A 617 -26.61 25.78 -7.86
C SER A 617 -27.30 26.35 -9.11
N ASN A 618 -28.57 25.99 -9.35
CA ASN A 618 -29.36 26.42 -10.51
C ASN A 618 -30.72 26.99 -10.06
N PRO A 619 -30.76 28.17 -9.41
CA PRO A 619 -31.97 28.75 -8.81
C PRO A 619 -33.06 29.12 -9.84
N THR A 620 -32.73 29.11 -11.14
CA THR A 620 -33.63 29.37 -12.26
C THR A 620 -34.47 28.15 -12.66
N VAL A 621 -34.20 26.96 -12.11
CA VAL A 621 -34.97 25.73 -12.41
C VAL A 621 -36.43 25.90 -12.00
N ILE A 622 -37.32 25.86 -12.99
CA ILE A 622 -38.76 25.98 -12.80
C ILE A 622 -39.27 24.78 -11.99
N GLY A 623 -40.08 25.05 -10.95
CA GLY A 623 -40.66 24.02 -10.10
C GLY A 623 -39.73 23.48 -9.00
N ALA A 624 -38.49 23.99 -8.87
CA ALA A 624 -37.53 23.54 -7.84
C ALA A 624 -38.07 23.62 -6.41
N TYR A 625 -38.92 24.61 -6.11
CA TYR A 625 -39.57 24.79 -4.80
C TYR A 625 -40.55 23.66 -4.42
N ARG A 626 -40.91 22.80 -5.37
CA ARG A 626 -41.81 21.64 -5.17
C ARG A 626 -41.04 20.37 -4.76
N VAL A 627 -39.70 20.42 -4.71
CA VAL A 627 -38.84 19.33 -4.28
C VAL A 627 -38.51 19.50 -2.80
N LEU A 628 -39.06 18.61 -1.97
CA LEU A 628 -38.95 18.64 -0.51
C LEU A 628 -38.07 17.50 0.02
N THR A 629 -37.73 17.55 1.31
CA THR A 629 -37.07 16.42 1.97
C THR A 629 -38.00 15.20 2.03
N SER A 630 -37.47 14.02 2.36
CA SER A 630 -38.25 12.79 2.56
C SER A 630 -39.35 12.94 3.62
N GLU A 631 -39.17 13.83 4.60
CA GLU A 631 -40.21 14.18 5.59
C GLU A 631 -41.23 15.21 5.10
N GLY A 632 -41.11 15.70 3.86
CA GLY A 632 -41.99 16.72 3.28
C GLY A 632 -41.72 18.14 3.80
N LYS A 633 -40.49 18.44 4.24
CA LYS A 633 -40.10 19.80 4.64
C LYS A 633 -39.35 20.51 3.51
N VAL A 634 -39.44 21.83 3.47
CA VAL A 634 -38.57 22.64 2.61
C VAL A 634 -37.14 22.52 3.14
N SER A 635 -36.18 22.21 2.26
CA SER A 635 -34.77 22.10 2.65
C SER A 635 -34.25 23.44 3.19
N GLY A 636 -33.55 23.40 4.32
CA GLY A 636 -32.89 24.59 4.90
C GLY A 636 -31.80 25.19 3.99
N ALA A 637 -31.31 24.41 3.03
CA ALA A 637 -30.35 24.83 2.01
C ALA A 637 -31.00 25.44 0.76
N PHE A 638 -32.34 25.39 0.62
CA PHE A 638 -33.03 26.02 -0.51
C PHE A 638 -32.89 27.54 -0.43
N ARG A 639 -32.46 28.16 -1.52
CA ARG A 639 -32.36 29.62 -1.67
C ARG A 639 -32.90 30.01 -3.04
N TRP A 640 -33.67 31.10 -3.08
CA TRP A 640 -33.94 31.78 -4.34
C TRP A 640 -32.67 32.51 -4.81
N GLU A 641 -32.65 32.90 -6.07
CA GLU A 641 -31.60 33.77 -6.61
C GLU A 641 -31.48 35.06 -5.79
N GLU A 642 -30.24 35.52 -5.59
CA GLU A 642 -29.94 36.69 -4.76
C GLU A 642 -30.61 37.94 -5.36
N GLY A 643 -31.50 38.59 -4.61
CA GLY A 643 -32.32 39.72 -5.10
C GLY A 643 -33.73 39.36 -5.63
N SER A 644 -34.17 38.10 -5.51
CA SER A 644 -35.51 37.67 -5.93
C SER A 644 -36.64 38.09 -4.96
N ASP A 645 -37.71 38.71 -5.49
CA ASP A 645 -38.95 39.06 -4.75
C ASP A 645 -39.89 37.88 -4.46
N ARG A 646 -39.46 36.63 -4.75
CA ARG A 646 -40.30 35.43 -4.61
C ARG A 646 -40.58 35.08 -3.15
N GLN A 647 -41.84 34.73 -2.87
CA GLN A 647 -42.27 34.25 -1.56
C GLN A 647 -41.52 32.97 -1.14
N PRO A 648 -41.40 32.68 0.18
CA PRO A 648 -40.81 31.44 0.66
C PRO A 648 -41.49 30.21 0.04
N PRO A 649 -40.75 29.14 -0.30
CA PRO A 649 -41.28 27.94 -0.95
C PRO A 649 -42.53 27.36 -0.27
N GLN A 650 -42.56 27.38 1.07
CA GLN A 650 -43.68 26.87 1.85
C GLN A 650 -44.96 27.69 1.65
N GLU A 651 -44.86 29.02 1.51
CA GLU A 651 -46.02 29.90 1.27
C GLU A 651 -46.54 29.75 -0.16
N LEU A 652 -45.65 29.58 -1.14
CA LEU A 652 -46.04 29.27 -2.52
C LEU A 652 -46.79 27.94 -2.61
N LEU A 653 -46.28 26.89 -1.97
CA LEU A 653 -46.92 25.58 -1.94
C LEU A 653 -48.29 25.63 -1.24
N LYS A 654 -48.43 26.40 -0.14
CA LYS A 654 -49.74 26.65 0.48
C LYS A 654 -50.70 27.38 -0.46
N GLY A 655 -50.22 28.39 -1.18
CA GLY A 655 -51.00 29.12 -2.20
C GLY A 655 -51.48 28.22 -3.34
N GLU A 656 -50.73 27.16 -3.65
CA GLU A 656 -51.10 26.14 -4.62
C GLU A 656 -51.98 25.01 -4.04
N GLY A 657 -52.32 25.07 -2.75
CA GLY A 657 -53.22 24.12 -2.09
C GLY A 657 -52.53 22.94 -1.40
N VAL A 658 -51.19 22.93 -1.27
CA VAL A 658 -50.46 21.95 -0.47
C VAL A 658 -50.64 22.27 1.02
N ARG A 659 -51.21 21.34 1.77
CA ARG A 659 -51.42 21.49 3.22
C ARG A 659 -50.16 21.11 3.97
N PHE A 660 -49.81 21.91 4.98
CA PHE A 660 -48.71 21.63 5.90
C PHE A 660 -49.25 21.39 7.31
N ASP A 661 -48.60 20.49 8.04
CA ASP A 661 -48.87 20.27 9.46
C ASP A 661 -48.23 21.36 10.35
N PRO A 662 -48.53 21.40 11.67
CA PRO A 662 -47.93 22.37 12.59
C PRO A 662 -46.40 22.30 12.71
N SER A 663 -45.78 21.20 12.28
CA SER A 663 -44.32 20.98 12.27
C SER A 663 -43.66 21.38 10.93
N GLY A 664 -44.45 21.91 10.00
CA GLY A 664 -44.00 22.37 8.68
C GLY A 664 -43.81 21.25 7.66
N ARG A 665 -44.44 20.08 7.84
CA ARG A 665 -44.39 18.96 6.88
C ARG A 665 -45.58 18.99 5.92
N ALA A 666 -45.31 18.87 4.62
CA ALA A 666 -46.33 18.78 3.58
C ALA A 666 -47.09 17.46 3.68
N HIS A 667 -48.41 17.52 3.51
CA HIS A 667 -49.26 16.35 3.56
C HIS A 667 -49.00 15.42 2.35
N ARG A 668 -48.81 14.13 2.61
CA ARG A 668 -48.38 13.13 1.60
C ARG A 668 -49.41 12.85 0.51
N SER A 669 -50.68 13.20 0.71
CA SER A 669 -51.77 12.97 -0.27
C SER A 669 -51.61 13.69 -1.62
N ARG A 670 -50.64 14.60 -1.73
CA ARG A 670 -50.31 15.33 -2.96
C ARG A 670 -48.84 15.14 -3.37
N ARG A 671 -48.14 14.16 -2.79
CA ARG A 671 -46.77 13.79 -3.17
C ARG A 671 -46.81 12.94 -4.44
N LEU A 672 -45.94 13.24 -5.39
CA LEU A 672 -45.69 12.41 -6.56
C LEU A 672 -44.42 11.56 -6.34
N THR A 673 -44.54 10.27 -6.59
CA THR A 673 -43.46 9.27 -6.56
C THR A 673 -42.64 9.27 -7.86
N ALA A 674 -41.47 8.62 -7.86
CA ALA A 674 -40.66 8.47 -9.08
C ALA A 674 -41.43 7.84 -10.25
N ALA A 675 -42.26 6.83 -9.98
CA ALA A 675 -43.11 6.18 -10.98
C ALA A 675 -44.18 7.12 -11.57
N GLU A 676 -44.80 7.96 -10.74
CA GLU A 676 -45.79 8.95 -11.18
C GLU A 676 -45.11 10.08 -11.98
N LEU A 677 -43.91 10.51 -11.57
CA LEU A 677 -43.11 11.45 -12.35
C LEU A 677 -42.69 10.87 -13.71
N ALA A 678 -42.30 9.59 -13.77
CA ALA A 678 -41.98 8.90 -15.03
C ALA A 678 -43.20 8.81 -15.95
N THR A 679 -44.39 8.58 -15.38
CA THR A 679 -45.66 8.58 -16.11
C THR A 679 -45.98 9.95 -16.70
N LEU A 680 -45.73 11.05 -15.97
CA LEU A 680 -45.89 12.42 -16.47
C LEU A 680 -44.98 12.73 -17.68
N LEU A 681 -43.85 12.03 -17.79
CA LEU A 681 -42.93 12.12 -18.92
C LEU A 681 -43.27 11.16 -20.08
N GLY A 682 -44.36 10.40 -19.97
CA GLY A 682 -44.78 9.44 -21.01
C GLY A 682 -43.91 8.19 -21.08
N LYS A 683 -43.19 7.85 -20.00
CA LYS A 683 -42.43 6.59 -19.91
C LYS A 683 -43.35 5.45 -19.48
N ASP A 684 -43.27 4.32 -20.18
CA ASP A 684 -44.14 3.17 -19.95
C ASP A 684 -43.73 2.41 -18.66
N VAL A 685 -44.55 2.51 -17.61
CA VAL A 685 -44.29 1.91 -16.28
C VAL A 685 -45.01 0.56 -16.18
N SER A 686 -44.72 -0.36 -17.10
CA SER A 686 -45.25 -1.72 -17.05
C SER A 686 -44.17 -2.73 -16.63
N GLN A 687 -43.80 -2.70 -15.35
CA GLN A 687 -43.40 -3.88 -14.58
C GLN A 687 -43.32 -3.50 -13.08
N PRO A 688 -43.96 -4.25 -12.17
CA PRO A 688 -43.84 -3.98 -10.74
C PRO A 688 -42.52 -4.56 -10.24
N VAL A 689 -41.55 -3.71 -9.91
CA VAL A 689 -40.39 -4.13 -9.11
C VAL A 689 -40.77 -3.94 -7.65
N SER A 690 -40.93 -5.08 -6.96
CA SER A 690 -41.15 -5.17 -5.53
C SER A 690 -39.81 -5.11 -4.79
N ARG A 691 -39.83 -4.43 -3.64
CA ARG A 691 -38.84 -4.31 -2.54
C ARG A 691 -37.88 -3.12 -2.62
N ASP A 692 -37.89 -2.34 -1.53
CA ASP A 692 -37.27 -1.03 -1.33
C ASP A 692 -35.83 -0.91 -1.87
N PRO A 693 -35.44 0.23 -2.47
CA PRO A 693 -34.05 0.48 -2.80
C PRO A 693 -33.25 0.75 -1.51
N LEU A 694 -32.20 -0.05 -1.31
CA LEU A 694 -31.18 0.19 -0.30
C LEU A 694 -30.41 1.50 -0.62
N PRO A 695 -29.87 2.23 0.39
CA PRO A 695 -29.08 3.45 0.17
C PRO A 695 -27.83 3.25 -0.73
N ASP A 696 -27.42 4.28 -1.49
CA ASP A 696 -26.33 4.23 -2.51
C ASP A 696 -24.91 3.88 -2.00
N SER A 697 -24.68 3.88 -0.68
CA SER A 697 -23.41 3.44 -0.08
C SER A 697 -23.33 1.94 0.16
N GLU A 698 -24.46 1.23 0.01
CA GLU A 698 -24.56 -0.19 0.31
C GLU A 698 -24.44 -1.01 -0.98
N ASN A 699 -23.54 -1.98 -1.01
CA ASN A 699 -23.41 -2.87 -2.16
C ASN A 699 -24.60 -3.84 -2.20
N PRO A 700 -25.53 -3.73 -3.19
CA PRO A 700 -26.76 -4.54 -3.19
C PRO A 700 -26.48 -6.04 -3.30
N GLU A 701 -25.46 -6.43 -4.06
CA GLU A 701 -25.04 -7.82 -4.18
C GLU A 701 -24.45 -8.36 -2.87
N ALA A 702 -23.72 -7.53 -2.13
CA ALA A 702 -23.17 -7.94 -0.83
C ALA A 702 -24.28 -8.02 0.24
N ALA A 703 -25.23 -7.08 0.23
CA ALA A 703 -26.40 -7.13 1.08
C ALA A 703 -27.23 -8.40 0.83
N GLU A 704 -27.40 -8.78 -0.44
CA GLU A 704 -28.07 -10.02 -0.82
C GLU A 704 -27.30 -11.26 -0.36
N ARG A 705 -25.97 -11.30 -0.56
CA ARG A 705 -25.14 -12.40 -0.05
C ARG A 705 -25.20 -12.54 1.48
N PHE A 706 -25.09 -11.43 2.22
CA PHE A 706 -25.25 -11.43 3.68
C PHE A 706 -26.60 -12.03 4.09
N ARG A 707 -27.70 -11.56 3.48
CA ARG A 707 -29.05 -12.06 3.77
C ARG A 707 -29.19 -13.54 3.47
N ASN A 708 -28.64 -14.01 2.34
CA ASN A 708 -28.71 -15.41 1.96
C ASN A 708 -27.91 -16.30 2.94
N GLN A 709 -26.69 -15.89 3.30
CA GLN A 709 -25.87 -16.61 4.29
C GLN A 709 -26.56 -16.67 5.65
N LEU A 710 -27.13 -15.56 6.10
CA LEU A 710 -27.83 -15.51 7.38
C LEU A 710 -29.09 -16.39 7.38
N GLN A 711 -29.86 -16.37 6.30
CA GLN A 711 -31.06 -17.19 6.15
C GLN A 711 -30.73 -18.69 6.06
N GLU A 712 -29.58 -19.04 5.47
CA GLU A 712 -29.09 -20.41 5.35
C GLU A 712 -28.61 -20.97 6.69
N HIS A 713 -27.82 -20.22 7.44
CA HIS A 713 -27.18 -20.70 8.67
C HIS A 713 -27.98 -20.45 9.95
N TYR A 714 -28.75 -19.37 10.02
CA TYR A 714 -29.52 -18.95 11.21
C TYR A 714 -30.95 -18.48 10.84
N PRO A 715 -31.80 -19.37 10.28
CA PRO A 715 -33.12 -18.99 9.77
C PRO A 715 -34.05 -18.39 10.82
N GLU A 716 -33.93 -18.83 12.08
CA GLU A 716 -34.75 -18.35 13.21
C GLU A 716 -34.37 -16.93 13.66
N ALA A 717 -33.10 -16.54 13.50
CA ALA A 717 -32.59 -15.20 13.84
C ALA A 717 -32.58 -14.23 12.65
N SER A 718 -32.70 -14.74 11.42
CA SER A 718 -32.63 -13.97 10.17
C SER A 718 -33.60 -12.79 10.13
N SER A 719 -34.85 -12.98 10.57
CA SER A 719 -35.84 -11.92 10.61
C SER A 719 -35.49 -10.84 11.64
N GLY A 720 -35.03 -11.23 12.83
CA GLY A 720 -34.67 -10.27 13.88
C GLY A 720 -33.44 -9.44 13.51
N VAL A 721 -32.40 -10.07 12.96
CA VAL A 721 -31.23 -9.32 12.46
C VAL A 721 -31.62 -8.34 11.36
N GLN A 722 -32.48 -8.74 10.41
CA GLN A 722 -32.96 -7.83 9.36
C GLN A 722 -33.75 -6.66 9.96
N SER A 723 -34.66 -6.93 10.90
CA SER A 723 -35.40 -5.88 11.63
C SER A 723 -34.47 -4.89 12.34
N ALA A 724 -33.42 -5.37 13.02
CA ALA A 724 -32.45 -4.51 13.70
C ALA A 724 -31.61 -3.66 12.73
N LEU A 725 -31.24 -4.21 11.57
CA LEU A 725 -30.52 -3.50 10.53
C LEU A 725 -31.40 -2.45 9.81
N ASP A 726 -32.67 -2.76 9.58
CA ASP A 726 -33.65 -1.83 9.02
C ASP A 726 -33.98 -0.72 10.02
N PHE A 727 -34.10 -1.05 11.31
CA PHE A 727 -34.21 -0.07 12.38
C PHE A 727 -33.00 0.88 12.37
N TRP A 728 -31.78 0.36 12.25
CA TRP A 728 -30.56 1.17 12.16
C TRP A 728 -30.58 2.13 10.96
N ARG A 729 -31.03 1.68 9.79
CA ARG A 729 -31.21 2.56 8.62
C ARG A 729 -32.26 3.64 8.89
N GLY A 730 -33.35 3.29 9.58
CA GLY A 730 -34.38 4.24 10.00
C GLY A 730 -33.87 5.35 10.91
N GLN A 731 -32.79 5.09 11.67
CA GLN A 731 -32.12 6.05 12.55
C GLN A 731 -31.09 6.95 11.82
N GLY A 732 -31.00 6.85 10.49
CA GLY A 732 -30.04 7.62 9.68
C GLY A 732 -28.66 6.97 9.54
N GLY A 733 -28.50 5.72 10.01
CA GLY A 733 -27.32 4.90 9.74
C GLY A 733 -27.34 4.27 8.34
N TYR A 734 -26.21 3.73 7.92
CA TYR A 734 -26.10 2.94 6.69
C TYR A 734 -25.34 1.64 6.95
N LEU A 735 -25.49 0.64 6.09
CA LEU A 735 -24.85 -0.66 6.26
C LEU A 735 -23.65 -0.82 5.33
N ASN A 736 -22.52 -1.24 5.88
CA ASN A 736 -21.36 -1.64 5.11
C ASN A 736 -21.22 -3.16 5.17
N TYR A 737 -20.81 -3.77 4.06
CA TYR A 737 -20.67 -5.22 3.93
C TYR A 737 -19.23 -5.62 3.61
N GLY A 738 -18.74 -6.68 4.28
CA GLY A 738 -17.45 -7.29 4.00
C GLY A 738 -17.36 -7.89 2.60
N GLN A 739 -16.14 -8.12 2.11
CA GLN A 739 -15.88 -8.69 0.76
C GLN A 739 -15.22 -10.08 0.81
N TYR A 740 -15.30 -10.77 1.95
CA TYR A 740 -14.73 -12.10 2.16
C TYR A 740 -15.79 -13.20 1.93
N GLU A 741 -15.38 -14.48 2.07
CA GLU A 741 -16.29 -15.63 1.90
C GLU A 741 -17.51 -15.54 2.82
N GLU A 742 -17.28 -15.21 4.09
CA GLU A 742 -18.33 -14.72 4.98
C GLU A 742 -18.51 -13.23 4.77
N THR A 743 -19.68 -12.84 4.28
CA THR A 743 -20.03 -11.43 4.08
C THR A 743 -20.44 -10.88 5.44
N SER A 744 -19.57 -10.16 6.15
CA SER A 744 -19.94 -9.50 7.41
C SER A 744 -20.78 -8.23 7.16
N CYS A 745 -21.55 -7.77 8.14
CA CYS A 745 -22.32 -6.51 8.09
C CYS A 745 -21.92 -5.57 9.24
N PHE A 746 -21.73 -4.30 8.93
CA PHE A 746 -21.36 -3.23 9.85
C PHE A 746 -22.43 -2.12 9.80
N PRO A 747 -23.24 -1.93 10.85
CA PRO A 747 -24.17 -0.81 10.97
C PRO A 747 -23.41 0.49 11.27
N MET A 748 -23.12 1.27 10.23
CA MET A 748 -22.33 2.50 10.27
C MET A 748 -23.18 3.73 10.59
N LEU A 749 -22.62 4.65 11.37
CA LEU A 749 -23.16 5.98 11.65
C LEU A 749 -22.09 7.03 11.30
N ASP A 750 -22.48 8.06 10.54
CA ASP A 750 -21.68 9.28 10.39
C ASP A 750 -22.21 10.34 11.34
N ALA A 751 -21.51 10.54 12.45
CA ALA A 751 -21.81 11.59 13.43
C ALA A 751 -20.91 12.82 13.22
N GLY A 752 -20.49 13.08 11.98
CA GLY A 752 -19.63 14.20 11.60
C GLY A 752 -20.39 15.43 11.09
N THR A 753 -19.63 16.42 10.63
CA THR A 753 -20.18 17.56 9.88
C THR A 753 -19.90 17.37 8.39
N SER A 754 -20.55 18.15 7.53
CA SER A 754 -20.33 18.10 6.07
C SER A 754 -18.88 18.36 5.63
N GLN A 755 -18.02 18.90 6.51
CA GLN A 755 -16.62 19.17 6.24
C GLN A 755 -15.66 18.13 6.86
N LEU A 756 -16.09 17.36 7.86
CA LEU A 756 -15.28 16.37 8.58
C LEU A 756 -16.15 15.16 8.99
N PRO A 757 -16.04 14.00 8.29
CA PRO A 757 -16.81 12.80 8.62
C PRO A 757 -16.32 12.18 9.94
N HIS A 758 -17.24 11.73 10.79
CA HIS A 758 -16.94 11.10 12.08
C HIS A 758 -17.65 9.74 12.18
N LEU A 759 -17.02 8.74 11.56
CA LEU A 759 -17.61 7.42 11.35
C LEU A 759 -17.43 6.48 12.56
N MET A 760 -18.53 5.92 13.04
CA MET A 760 -18.57 4.92 14.12
C MET A 760 -19.59 3.81 13.86
N TRP A 761 -19.41 2.65 14.49
CA TRP A 761 -20.38 1.56 14.50
C TRP A 761 -20.28 0.78 15.81
N PRO A 762 -21.38 0.28 16.39
CA PRO A 762 -21.36 -0.42 17.67
C PRO A 762 -20.94 -1.89 17.54
N VAL A 763 -21.29 -2.56 16.43
CA VAL A 763 -21.11 -4.01 16.28
C VAL A 763 -20.68 -4.43 14.86
N ALA A 764 -20.19 -5.66 14.71
CA ALA A 764 -20.01 -6.33 13.42
C ALA A 764 -20.73 -7.69 13.46
N ILE A 765 -21.57 -7.97 12.46
CA ILE A 765 -22.39 -9.19 12.39
C ILE A 765 -21.81 -10.14 11.35
N TYR A 766 -21.59 -11.39 11.74
CA TYR A 766 -20.98 -12.45 10.93
C TYR A 766 -22.01 -13.59 10.73
N PRO A 767 -22.62 -13.70 9.53
CA PRO A 767 -23.81 -14.54 9.30
C PRO A 767 -23.52 -16.04 9.14
N VAL A 768 -22.26 -16.46 8.96
CA VAL A 768 -21.82 -17.85 8.81
C VAL A 768 -21.24 -18.38 10.12
N SER A 769 -20.39 -17.60 10.80
CA SER A 769 -19.84 -17.96 12.11
C SER A 769 -20.87 -17.84 13.23
N GLY A 770 -21.93 -17.06 13.01
CA GLY A 770 -23.01 -16.83 13.98
C GLY A 770 -22.61 -15.95 15.13
N THR A 771 -21.66 -15.03 14.93
CA THR A 771 -21.18 -14.14 15.99
C THR A 771 -21.48 -12.68 15.70
N VAL A 772 -21.82 -11.94 16.75
CA VAL A 772 -21.86 -10.47 16.74
C VAL A 772 -20.75 -9.96 17.64
N GLU A 773 -19.78 -9.26 17.04
CA GLU A 773 -18.68 -8.62 17.76
C GLU A 773 -19.06 -7.20 18.17
N VAL A 774 -18.81 -6.83 19.42
CA VAL A 774 -18.93 -5.44 19.88
C VAL A 774 -17.56 -4.76 19.75
N VAL A 775 -17.46 -3.69 18.99
CA VAL A 775 -16.16 -3.13 18.58
C VAL A 775 -15.61 -2.07 19.56
N PHE A 776 -15.56 -2.38 20.85
CA PHE A 776 -15.06 -1.43 21.87
C PHE A 776 -13.65 -0.90 21.57
N GLN A 777 -12.76 -1.77 21.07
CA GLN A 777 -11.42 -1.39 20.60
C GLN A 777 -11.43 -0.25 19.57
N TYR A 778 -12.47 -0.17 18.74
CA TYR A 778 -12.62 0.88 17.74
C TYR A 778 -13.32 2.11 18.33
N LEU A 779 -14.31 1.91 19.21
CA LEU A 779 -15.04 3.00 19.84
C LEU A 779 -14.18 3.85 20.79
N LYS A 780 -13.11 3.28 21.36
CA LYS A 780 -12.29 3.98 22.37
C LYS A 780 -11.54 5.22 21.89
N ASP A 781 -11.36 5.36 20.59
CA ASP A 781 -10.70 6.50 19.97
C ASP A 781 -11.71 7.45 19.31
N ARG A 782 -13.01 7.32 19.66
CA ARG A 782 -14.12 8.04 19.01
C ARG A 782 -15.11 8.57 20.00
N SER A 783 -15.39 9.86 19.89
CA SER A 783 -16.35 10.47 20.79
C SER A 783 -17.78 10.15 20.45
N PRO A 784 -18.67 10.05 21.46
CA PRO A 784 -18.43 10.20 22.91
C PRO A 784 -17.86 8.95 23.60
N PHE A 785 -17.59 7.89 22.85
CA PHE A 785 -17.17 6.60 23.35
C PHE A 785 -15.68 6.48 23.63
N GLU A 786 -14.87 7.54 23.53
CA GLU A 786 -13.55 7.56 24.18
C GLU A 786 -13.66 7.55 25.70
N ASP A 787 -14.79 8.03 26.23
CA ASP A 787 -15.14 7.90 27.63
C ASP A 787 -15.42 6.43 27.98
N THR A 788 -14.69 5.94 28.96
CA THR A 788 -14.81 4.55 29.43
C THR A 788 -16.19 4.31 30.06
N GLU A 789 -16.82 5.32 30.66
CA GLU A 789 -18.17 5.19 31.23
C GLU A 789 -19.22 4.98 30.14
N GLN A 790 -19.09 5.62 28.97
CA GLN A 790 -19.99 5.42 27.83
C GLN A 790 -19.83 4.01 27.24
N ARG A 791 -18.59 3.50 27.16
CA ARG A 791 -18.34 2.10 26.75
C ARG A 791 -18.88 1.11 27.78
N ARG A 792 -18.74 1.39 29.07
CA ARG A 792 -19.28 0.56 30.16
C ARG A 792 -20.81 0.55 30.13
N GLU A 793 -21.46 1.67 29.88
CA GLU A 793 -22.91 1.74 29.76
C GLU A 793 -23.41 0.96 28.53
N LEU A 794 -22.71 1.01 27.39
CA LEU A 794 -23.01 0.17 26.23
C LEU A 794 -22.91 -1.33 26.59
N LEU A 795 -21.85 -1.74 27.29
CA LEU A 795 -21.68 -3.10 27.78
C LEU A 795 -22.80 -3.53 28.73
N ASN A 796 -23.16 -2.68 29.70
CA ASN A 796 -24.22 -2.94 30.67
C ASN A 796 -25.59 -3.09 30.01
N ARG A 797 -25.87 -2.30 28.95
CA ARG A 797 -27.13 -2.40 28.19
C ARG A 797 -27.20 -3.69 27.38
N LEU A 798 -26.10 -4.08 26.74
CA LEU A 798 -26.02 -5.35 26.01
C LEU A 798 -26.19 -6.55 26.95
N ASN A 799 -25.54 -6.54 28.12
CA ASN A 799 -25.65 -7.63 29.11
C ASN A 799 -27.02 -7.71 29.82
N LYS A 800 -27.95 -6.77 29.59
CA LYS A 800 -29.33 -6.88 30.07
C LYS A 800 -30.22 -7.72 29.15
N ILE A 801 -29.74 -7.98 27.93
CA ILE A 801 -30.44 -8.81 26.95
C ILE A 801 -30.11 -10.27 27.26
N ASP A 802 -31.14 -11.08 27.43
CA ASP A 802 -30.97 -12.51 27.72
C ASP A 802 -30.19 -13.19 26.58
N GLY A 803 -29.15 -13.95 26.95
CA GLY A 803 -28.24 -14.59 25.99
C GLY A 803 -27.00 -13.78 25.59
N ILE A 804 -26.80 -12.58 26.15
CA ILE A 804 -25.57 -11.79 25.99
C ILE A 804 -24.75 -11.75 27.29
N GLU A 805 -23.52 -12.27 27.25
CA GLU A 805 -22.58 -12.24 28.36
C GLU A 805 -21.21 -11.69 27.94
N LEU A 806 -21.02 -10.38 28.11
CA LEU A 806 -19.79 -9.68 27.75
C LEU A 806 -18.99 -9.34 29.03
N PRO A 807 -17.74 -9.80 29.17
CA PRO A 807 -16.93 -9.52 30.35
C PRO A 807 -16.38 -8.08 30.32
N GLU A 808 -16.50 -7.38 31.46
CA GLU A 808 -16.05 -5.98 31.60
C GLU A 808 -14.55 -5.80 31.30
N ALA A 809 -13.72 -6.80 31.61
CA ALA A 809 -12.28 -6.79 31.29
C ALA A 809 -11.97 -6.67 29.78
N LYS A 810 -12.97 -6.78 28.89
CA LYS A 810 -12.84 -6.66 27.44
C LYS A 810 -13.35 -5.33 26.86
N LEU A 811 -13.54 -4.28 27.67
CA LEU A 811 -13.90 -2.92 27.23
C LEU A 811 -12.89 -2.23 26.28
N GLU A 812 -11.75 -2.86 26.03
CA GLU A 812 -10.70 -2.40 25.10
C GLU A 812 -10.50 -3.34 23.91
N LEU A 813 -11.27 -4.44 23.85
CA LEU A 813 -11.13 -5.53 22.88
C LEU A 813 -12.41 -5.62 22.02
N ARG A 814 -12.64 -6.79 21.42
CA ARG A 814 -13.82 -7.12 20.61
C ARG A 814 -14.52 -8.36 21.18
N PRO A 815 -15.20 -8.25 22.34
CA PRO A 815 -15.99 -9.37 22.83
C PRO A 815 -17.17 -9.64 21.88
N SER A 816 -17.67 -10.86 21.88
CA SER A 816 -18.76 -11.28 20.99
C SER A 816 -19.83 -12.07 21.72
N PHE A 817 -21.03 -12.07 21.13
CA PHE A 817 -22.18 -12.88 21.56
C PHE A 817 -22.84 -13.53 20.33
N PRO A 818 -23.67 -14.57 20.49
CA PRO A 818 -24.19 -15.32 19.36
C PRO A 818 -25.33 -14.60 18.63
N VAL A 819 -25.39 -14.76 17.30
CA VAL A 819 -26.45 -14.20 16.42
C VAL A 819 -27.84 -14.75 16.76
N SER A 820 -27.92 -15.92 17.39
CA SER A 820 -29.19 -16.53 17.83
C SER A 820 -30.00 -15.65 18.78
N VAL A 821 -29.38 -14.71 19.50
CA VAL A 821 -30.06 -13.76 20.39
C VAL A 821 -31.15 -12.96 19.65
N PHE A 822 -30.95 -12.67 18.36
CA PHE A 822 -31.91 -11.92 17.55
C PHE A 822 -33.20 -12.69 17.25
N ALA A 823 -33.27 -14.00 17.51
CA ALA A 823 -34.50 -14.78 17.32
C ALA A 823 -35.63 -14.32 18.26
N GLU A 824 -35.29 -13.92 19.49
CA GLU A 824 -36.27 -13.54 20.52
C GLU A 824 -36.07 -12.10 21.05
N HIS A 825 -34.86 -11.53 20.95
CA HIS A 825 -34.51 -10.25 21.59
C HIS A 825 -34.10 -9.14 20.61
N SER A 826 -34.64 -9.17 19.38
CA SER A 826 -34.34 -8.13 18.38
C SER A 826 -34.78 -6.73 18.84
N ASP A 827 -35.92 -6.60 19.50
CA ASP A 827 -36.47 -5.30 19.91
C ASP A 827 -35.63 -4.68 21.03
N GLU A 828 -35.22 -5.49 22.02
CA GLU A 828 -34.31 -5.07 23.09
C GLU A 828 -32.96 -4.61 22.53
N PHE A 829 -32.46 -5.28 21.48
CA PHE A 829 -31.25 -4.87 20.79
C PHE A 829 -31.44 -3.54 20.04
N CYS A 830 -32.59 -3.30 19.41
CA CYS A 830 -32.92 -2.02 18.79
C CYS A 830 -32.92 -0.87 19.82
N GLU A 831 -33.38 -1.08 21.05
CA GLU A 831 -33.30 -0.07 22.12
C GLU A 831 -31.85 0.31 22.46
N VAL A 832 -30.93 -0.65 22.41
CA VAL A 832 -29.48 -0.39 22.60
C VAL A 832 -28.92 0.43 21.45
N LEU A 833 -29.31 0.12 20.21
CA LEU A 833 -28.91 0.88 19.02
C LEU A 833 -29.46 2.31 19.04
N ASP A 834 -30.71 2.50 19.46
CA ASP A 834 -31.35 3.82 19.61
C ASP A 834 -30.60 4.68 20.64
N TRP A 835 -30.29 4.10 21.80
CA TRP A 835 -29.48 4.77 22.81
C TRP A 835 -28.10 5.15 22.27
N PHE A 836 -27.43 4.26 21.52
CA PHE A 836 -26.12 4.52 20.94
C PHE A 836 -26.16 5.73 19.98
N VAL A 837 -27.15 5.79 19.09
CA VAL A 837 -27.37 6.92 18.16
C VAL A 837 -27.68 8.20 18.93
N GLY A 838 -28.55 8.14 19.94
CA GLY A 838 -28.89 9.29 20.76
C GLY A 838 -27.69 9.89 21.50
N VAL A 839 -26.81 9.04 22.04
CA VAL A 839 -25.57 9.49 22.71
C VAL A 839 -24.60 10.13 21.72
N ALA A 840 -24.41 9.55 20.53
CA ALA A 840 -23.59 10.13 19.47
C ALA A 840 -24.14 11.48 18.95
N ALA A 841 -25.47 11.58 18.78
CA ALA A 841 -26.12 12.81 18.32
C ALA A 841 -26.03 13.95 19.35
N LEU A 842 -26.13 13.63 20.66
CA LEU A 842 -25.96 14.60 21.73
C LEU A 842 -24.52 15.14 21.82
N ASP A 843 -23.52 14.30 21.56
CA ASP A 843 -22.12 14.73 21.48
C ASP A 843 -21.87 15.64 20.26
N LEU A 844 -22.39 15.27 19.08
CA LEU A 844 -22.33 16.12 17.89
C LEU A 844 -22.98 17.50 18.14
N ALA A 845 -24.12 17.54 18.81
CA ALA A 845 -24.81 18.78 19.18
C ALA A 845 -24.07 19.62 20.24
N ARG A 846 -23.11 19.06 20.98
CA ARG A 846 -22.24 19.78 21.92
C ARG A 846 -20.93 20.28 21.29
N ARG A 847 -20.56 19.72 20.14
CA ARG A 847 -19.32 20.01 19.40
C ARG A 847 -19.49 21.05 18.29
N GLY A 848 -20.71 21.16 17.73
CA GLY A 848 -21.13 22.27 16.87
C GLY A 848 -21.66 23.44 17.68
#